data_AF-A0AAD7UDT0-F1
#
_entry.id   AF-A0AAD7UDT0-F1
#
_cell.length_a   1.000
_cell.length_b   1.000
_cell.length_c   1.000
_cell.angle_alpha   90.00
_cell.angle_beta   90.00
_cell.angle_gamma   90.00
#
_symmetry.space_group_name_H-M   'P 1'
#
loop_
_entity.id
_entity.type
_entity.pdbx_description
1 polymer ?
#
loop_
_entity_poly.entity_id
_entity_poly.type
_entity_poly.pdbx_seq_one_letter_code
_entity_poly.pdbx_strand_id
1 'polypeptide(L)'
;MVRVTAAVPRVKLGDPMGNAEEIEALYAAACDAGSAVCVFPELCVTGYALDDLHQQDTILDEALAALARLKAATAGREGSVLVVGAPVRLARGLYNCAVVLSHGSTLGIVPKSYLPNFREFYESRQFVPASTLLEDDVAFLGETVRASPYTVFACRENPNFTIGVEVCQDLWVPIPPSAFQAWRGATVLVNLSASNITIGKAEYRRQLVAQASAKCYAAYVYVSAGQGESTNDLAWDGQAVIHEAGEPLGETERFAPGPRLLRADVDLDRLLQDRARDMTWLHNGADFRDRVHRVRRVEFSFSPPAVRLAHRVVPKRPYVPSDPRTLSQLCYECYNVQVSGLVQRIRSSGLTKLVIGVSGGLDSTHALLVCCRALDALEYPRANVLAYTMPGFATGATTKAYALDLMAALGVDAREIDIRPSCDRMLLDIGHPYAVDGEPAYDVTFENVQAGERTSHLFRLANHHGAFVVGTGDLSELALGWCTYGVGDHMSHYSVNASLSKSLIQCVIQWVIDETFFGDKVNAVLSNVLAVEISPELVPPSDGKNIQSTEAAIGPYDLHDFQLYHATRRGLSAPKAAFLAAYAWARDIPRASDARPVEPQPSLTGAKSILKDRDFALAEILDFQRAFFRRFFLTTQFKRTCIPNAPKVADGGSLSPRGDWRAPSDSSWAAWNRAWLRTATWALDSARDLNTEGGADLLPALQALVDKHRPP
;
A
#
# COMPACT_ATOMS: atom_id res chain seq x y z
N MET A 1 -12.24 5.63 -6.62
CA MET A 1 -11.02 5.78 -7.43
C MET A 1 -11.32 6.70 -8.59
N VAL A 2 -10.33 7.41 -9.10
CA VAL A 2 -10.46 8.24 -10.31
C VAL A 2 -9.29 7.97 -11.24
N ARG A 3 -9.52 7.93 -12.54
CA ARG A 3 -8.45 7.84 -13.53
C ARG A 3 -7.95 9.23 -13.87
N VAL A 4 -6.65 9.43 -13.82
CA VAL A 4 -5.98 10.68 -14.19
C VAL A 4 -5.03 10.41 -15.35
N THR A 5 -4.86 11.40 -16.22
CA THR A 5 -3.99 11.28 -17.40
C THR A 5 -3.02 12.45 -17.48
N ALA A 6 -1.74 12.12 -17.67
CA ALA A 6 -0.71 13.05 -18.11
C ALA A 6 -0.45 12.83 -19.61
N ALA A 7 -0.63 13.86 -20.42
CA ALA A 7 -0.54 13.79 -21.87
C ALA A 7 0.68 14.57 -22.36
N VAL A 8 1.59 13.90 -23.06
CA VAL A 8 2.77 14.49 -23.68
C VAL A 8 2.48 14.63 -25.18
N PRO A 9 2.14 15.83 -25.67
CA PRO A 9 1.86 16.04 -27.09
C PRO A 9 3.15 16.15 -27.89
N ARG A 10 3.03 16.04 -29.22
CA ARG A 10 4.01 16.63 -30.13
C ARG A 10 3.70 18.10 -30.30
N VAL A 11 4.57 18.97 -29.80
CA VAL A 11 4.42 20.41 -29.92
C VAL A 11 4.79 20.86 -31.34
N LYS A 12 3.98 21.72 -31.94
CA LYS A 12 4.28 22.50 -33.13
C LYS A 12 4.62 23.92 -32.67
N LEU A 13 5.91 24.19 -32.59
CA LEU A 13 6.42 25.43 -32.01
C LEU A 13 5.90 26.67 -32.77
N GLY A 14 5.15 27.53 -32.09
CA GLY A 14 4.58 28.76 -32.67
C GLY A 14 3.35 28.56 -33.54
N ASP A 15 2.74 27.37 -33.55
CA ASP A 15 1.48 27.04 -34.26
C ASP A 15 0.38 26.67 -33.25
N PRO A 16 -0.33 27.65 -32.65
CA PRO A 16 -1.29 27.38 -31.60
C PRO A 16 -2.48 26.54 -32.02
N MET A 17 -2.96 26.72 -33.25
CA MET A 17 -4.08 25.95 -33.78
C MET A 17 -3.68 24.48 -34.02
N GLY A 18 -2.50 24.26 -34.61
CA GLY A 18 -1.98 22.91 -34.80
C GLY A 18 -1.67 22.18 -33.49
N ASN A 19 -1.30 22.91 -32.43
CA ASN A 19 -1.19 22.37 -31.06
C ASN A 19 -2.56 22.04 -30.46
N ALA A 20 -3.57 22.90 -30.65
CA ALA A 20 -4.92 22.65 -30.17
C ALA A 20 -5.52 21.37 -30.77
N GLU A 21 -5.26 21.09 -32.05
CA GLU A 21 -5.70 19.85 -32.71
C GLU A 21 -5.09 18.60 -32.06
N GLU A 22 -3.78 18.63 -31.78
CA GLU A 22 -3.08 17.52 -31.10
C GLU A 22 -3.59 17.33 -29.67
N ILE A 23 -3.75 18.42 -28.92
CA ILE A 23 -4.31 18.42 -27.56
C ILE A 23 -5.73 17.86 -27.56
N GLU A 24 -6.58 18.29 -28.50
CA GLU A 24 -7.95 17.82 -28.64
C GLU A 24 -8.00 16.31 -28.90
N ALA A 25 -7.16 15.79 -29.79
CA ALA A 25 -7.08 14.36 -30.09
C ALA A 25 -6.62 13.53 -28.88
N LEU A 26 -5.63 14.01 -28.13
CA LEU A 26 -5.13 13.34 -26.93
C LEU A 26 -6.13 13.41 -25.77
N TYR A 27 -6.80 14.55 -25.61
CA TYR A 27 -7.88 14.72 -24.65
C TYR A 27 -9.04 13.78 -24.96
N ALA A 28 -9.41 13.63 -26.23
CA ALA A 28 -10.40 12.67 -26.67
C ALA A 28 -10.05 11.25 -26.24
N ALA A 29 -8.84 10.79 -26.57
CA ALA A 29 -8.35 9.47 -26.18
C ALA A 29 -8.24 9.27 -24.65
N ALA A 30 -8.06 10.35 -23.88
CA ALA A 30 -8.08 10.32 -22.42
C ALA A 30 -9.53 10.17 -21.89
N CYS A 31 -10.48 10.92 -22.44
CA CYS A 31 -11.90 10.85 -22.09
C CYS A 31 -12.51 9.50 -22.45
N ASP A 32 -12.22 8.97 -23.64
CA ASP A 32 -12.71 7.67 -24.10
C ASP A 32 -12.18 6.53 -23.21
N ALA A 33 -11.02 6.73 -22.58
CA ALA A 33 -10.45 5.83 -21.56
C ALA A 33 -10.98 6.09 -20.13
N GLY A 34 -11.93 7.02 -19.94
CA GLY A 34 -12.56 7.32 -18.65
C GLY A 34 -11.75 8.22 -17.72
N SER A 35 -10.84 9.05 -18.23
CA SER A 35 -10.04 9.96 -17.41
C SER A 35 -10.88 11.12 -16.86
N ALA A 36 -10.83 11.35 -15.56
CA ALA A 36 -11.49 12.47 -14.88
C ALA A 36 -10.72 13.80 -15.00
N VAL A 37 -9.42 13.73 -15.28
CA VAL A 37 -8.58 14.90 -15.60
C VAL A 37 -7.48 14.51 -16.58
N CYS A 38 -7.21 15.39 -17.54
CA CYS A 38 -6.12 15.28 -18.50
C CYS A 38 -5.23 16.53 -18.43
N VAL A 39 -3.95 16.33 -18.17
CA VAL A 39 -2.97 17.40 -17.92
C VAL A 39 -1.94 17.43 -19.04
N PHE A 40 -1.65 18.61 -19.57
CA PHE A 40 -0.67 18.85 -20.63
C PHE A 40 0.53 19.67 -20.14
N PRO A 41 1.65 19.73 -20.89
CA PRO A 41 2.83 20.51 -20.51
C PRO A 41 2.58 22.01 -20.36
N GLU A 42 3.55 22.67 -19.74
CA GLU A 42 3.64 24.12 -19.67
C GLU A 42 3.68 24.73 -21.07
N LEU A 43 2.94 25.83 -21.28
CA LEU A 43 2.81 26.55 -22.55
C LEU A 43 2.54 25.66 -23.79
N CYS A 44 1.96 24.47 -23.62
CA CYS A 44 1.75 23.50 -24.70
C CYS A 44 0.88 24.03 -25.86
N VAL A 45 0.06 25.06 -25.62
CA VAL A 45 -0.69 25.73 -26.70
C VAL A 45 0.24 26.43 -27.68
N THR A 46 1.36 27.02 -27.25
CA THR A 46 2.29 27.73 -28.15
C THR A 46 3.61 27.00 -28.37
N GLY A 47 3.95 26.10 -27.46
CA GLY A 47 5.32 25.68 -27.17
C GLY A 47 5.99 26.63 -26.17
N TYR A 48 6.78 26.05 -25.28
CA TYR A 48 7.51 26.75 -24.23
C TYR A 48 8.75 27.46 -24.77
N ALA A 49 9.50 26.83 -25.67
CA ALA A 49 10.78 27.35 -26.13
C ALA A 49 10.62 28.33 -27.32
N LEU A 50 9.71 29.31 -27.14
CA LEU A 50 9.35 30.33 -28.14
C LEU A 50 10.04 31.67 -27.90
N ASP A 51 10.58 31.89 -26.69
CA ASP A 51 11.22 33.13 -26.25
C ASP A 51 10.39 34.38 -26.60
N ASP A 52 11.01 35.41 -27.17
CA ASP A 52 10.40 36.72 -27.45
C ASP A 52 9.18 36.65 -28.40
N LEU A 53 8.97 35.53 -29.09
CA LEU A 53 7.77 35.32 -29.90
C LEU A 53 6.50 35.24 -29.04
N HIS A 54 6.58 34.90 -27.75
CA HIS A 54 5.42 34.97 -26.85
C HIS A 54 4.87 36.39 -26.69
N GLN A 55 5.66 37.43 -27.00
CA GLN A 55 5.23 38.82 -26.93
C GLN A 55 4.66 39.36 -28.25
N GLN A 56 4.54 38.53 -29.29
CA GLN A 56 3.94 38.93 -30.57
C GLN A 56 2.42 38.77 -30.51
N ASP A 57 1.67 39.84 -30.83
CA ASP A 57 0.20 39.82 -30.81
C ASP A 57 -0.39 38.69 -31.67
N THR A 58 0.23 38.37 -32.81
CA THR A 58 -0.22 37.25 -33.67
C THR A 58 -0.21 35.91 -32.93
N ILE A 59 0.85 35.61 -32.16
CA ILE A 59 0.93 34.38 -31.37
C ILE A 59 -0.10 34.39 -30.24
N LEU A 60 -0.30 35.54 -29.59
CA LEU A 60 -1.25 35.68 -28.49
C LEU A 60 -2.71 35.56 -28.95
N ASP A 61 -3.06 36.17 -30.08
CA ASP A 61 -4.39 36.11 -30.69
C ASP A 61 -4.70 34.68 -31.16
N GLU A 62 -3.73 33.99 -31.78
CA GLU A 62 -3.89 32.59 -32.14
C GLU A 62 -3.96 31.67 -30.92
N ALA A 63 -3.19 31.92 -29.86
CA ALA A 63 -3.29 31.17 -28.60
C ALA A 63 -4.67 31.33 -27.95
N LEU A 64 -5.26 32.52 -28.00
CA LEU A 64 -6.63 32.75 -27.50
C LEU A 64 -7.67 32.00 -28.35
N ALA A 65 -7.52 32.00 -29.68
CA ALA A 65 -8.39 31.24 -30.58
C ALA A 65 -8.27 29.72 -30.36
N ALA A 66 -7.05 29.22 -30.16
CA ALA A 66 -6.77 27.84 -29.79
C ALA A 66 -7.42 27.44 -28.46
N LEU A 67 -7.33 28.29 -27.44
CA LEU A 67 -8.02 28.07 -26.16
C LEU A 67 -9.55 28.09 -26.31
N ALA A 68 -10.10 28.95 -27.16
CA ALA A 68 -11.53 28.95 -27.47
C ALA A 68 -11.98 27.63 -28.13
N ARG A 69 -11.18 27.09 -29.05
CA ARG A 69 -11.40 25.77 -29.66
C ARG A 69 -11.36 24.66 -28.62
N LEU A 70 -10.33 24.63 -27.78
CA LEU A 70 -10.19 23.61 -26.72
C LEU A 70 -11.35 23.68 -25.72
N LYS A 71 -11.77 24.89 -25.33
CA LYS A 71 -12.97 25.11 -24.51
C LYS A 71 -14.19 24.47 -25.16
N ALA A 72 -14.46 24.74 -26.43
CA ALA A 72 -15.57 24.13 -27.18
C ALA A 72 -15.47 22.60 -27.24
N ALA A 73 -14.27 22.05 -27.43
CA ALA A 73 -14.04 20.60 -27.47
C ALA A 73 -14.37 19.91 -26.13
N THR A 74 -14.29 20.62 -25.00
CA THR A 74 -14.70 20.06 -23.69
C THR A 74 -16.22 19.93 -23.53
N ALA A 75 -17.04 20.64 -24.33
CA ALA A 75 -18.50 20.58 -24.22
C ALA A 75 -19.07 19.19 -24.55
N GLY A 76 -18.42 18.45 -25.46
CA GLY A 76 -18.81 17.07 -25.80
C GLY A 76 -18.25 15.99 -24.88
N ARG A 77 -17.58 16.36 -23.78
CA ARG A 77 -16.78 15.44 -22.94
C ARG A 77 -17.04 15.66 -21.45
N GLU A 78 -18.28 15.36 -21.06
CA GLU A 78 -18.88 15.71 -19.76
C GLU A 78 -18.34 14.95 -18.52
N GLY A 79 -17.23 14.23 -18.64
CA GLY A 79 -16.68 13.42 -17.54
C GLY A 79 -15.24 13.78 -17.19
N SER A 80 -14.71 14.90 -17.70
CA SER A 80 -13.28 15.21 -17.59
C SER A 80 -12.98 16.71 -17.50
N VAL A 81 -11.87 17.01 -16.82
CA VAL A 81 -11.25 18.33 -16.79
C VAL A 81 -10.03 18.33 -17.69
N LEU A 82 -9.92 19.34 -18.56
CA LEU A 82 -8.74 19.60 -19.38
C LEU A 82 -7.88 20.69 -18.71
N VAL A 83 -6.59 20.42 -18.51
CA VAL A 83 -5.64 21.40 -17.96
C VAL A 83 -4.50 21.60 -18.96
N VAL A 84 -4.41 22.80 -19.55
CA VAL A 84 -3.46 23.13 -20.63
C VAL A 84 -2.63 24.36 -20.31
N GLY A 85 -1.37 24.37 -20.73
CA GLY A 85 -0.49 25.52 -20.56
C GLY A 85 -0.61 26.51 -21.72
N ALA A 86 -0.73 27.80 -21.42
CA ALA A 86 -0.79 28.85 -22.44
C ALA A 86 -0.27 30.22 -21.93
N PRO A 87 0.26 31.07 -22.81
CA PRO A 87 0.50 32.46 -22.50
C PRO A 87 -0.83 33.21 -22.48
N VAL A 88 -1.14 33.91 -21.38
CA VAL A 88 -2.41 34.62 -21.21
C VAL A 88 -2.16 36.08 -20.86
N ARG A 89 -2.66 36.98 -21.70
CA ARG A 89 -2.66 38.42 -21.44
C ARG A 89 -3.81 38.76 -20.50
N LEU A 90 -3.48 39.13 -19.26
CA LEU A 90 -4.43 39.60 -18.25
C LEU A 90 -4.10 41.06 -17.91
N ALA A 91 -5.07 41.96 -17.98
CA ALA A 91 -5.06 43.40 -17.68
C ALA A 91 -3.70 44.16 -17.77
N ARG A 92 -2.72 43.82 -16.93
CA ARG A 92 -1.43 44.53 -16.75
C ARG A 92 -0.19 43.76 -17.21
N GLY A 93 -0.32 42.54 -17.74
CA GLY A 93 0.85 41.75 -18.13
C GLY A 93 0.53 40.48 -18.89
N LEU A 94 1.60 39.86 -19.40
CA LEU A 94 1.57 38.54 -19.99
C LEU A 94 1.99 37.52 -18.94
N TYR A 95 1.16 36.50 -18.74
CA TYR A 95 1.38 35.47 -17.72
C TYR A 95 1.56 34.11 -18.39
N ASN A 96 2.45 33.30 -17.83
CA ASN A 96 2.52 31.87 -18.10
C ASN A 96 1.48 31.17 -17.23
N CYS A 97 0.45 30.60 -17.85
CA CYS A 97 -0.72 30.10 -17.13
C CYS A 97 -1.02 28.64 -17.45
N ALA A 98 -1.55 27.93 -16.47
CA ALA A 98 -2.41 26.79 -16.72
C ALA A 98 -3.87 27.27 -16.83
N VAL A 99 -4.57 26.88 -17.88
CA VAL A 99 -5.99 27.15 -18.10
C VAL A 99 -6.77 25.86 -17.87
N VAL A 100 -7.77 25.93 -16.98
CA VAL A 100 -8.59 24.79 -16.56
C VAL A 100 -9.95 24.88 -17.25
N LEU A 101 -10.25 23.90 -18.10
CA LEU A 101 -11.44 23.87 -18.96
C LEU A 101 -12.27 22.62 -18.67
N SER A 102 -13.59 22.77 -18.68
CA SER A 102 -14.51 21.63 -18.52
C SER A 102 -15.91 22.01 -19.00
N HIS A 103 -16.62 21.10 -19.67
CA HIS A 103 -18.00 21.28 -20.15
C HIS A 103 -18.26 22.61 -20.88
N GLY A 104 -17.39 22.98 -21.80
CA GLY A 104 -17.55 24.22 -22.56
C GLY A 104 -17.32 25.51 -21.76
N SER A 105 -16.81 25.41 -20.53
CA SER A 105 -16.60 26.53 -19.60
C SER A 105 -15.14 26.62 -19.14
N THR A 106 -14.71 27.82 -18.77
CA THR A 106 -13.41 28.04 -18.11
C THR A 106 -13.60 27.97 -16.60
N LEU A 107 -13.06 26.94 -15.95
CA LEU A 107 -13.13 26.81 -14.50
C LEU A 107 -12.19 27.81 -13.80
N GLY A 108 -11.02 28.06 -14.36
CA GLY A 108 -10.04 28.97 -13.76
C GLY A 108 -8.77 29.12 -14.57
N ILE A 109 -7.97 30.13 -14.19
CA ILE A 109 -6.65 30.40 -14.74
C ILE A 109 -5.67 30.39 -13.57
N VAL A 110 -4.58 29.64 -13.71
CA VAL A 110 -3.58 29.47 -12.65
C VAL A 110 -2.24 29.97 -13.21
N PRO A 111 -1.91 31.27 -12.98
CA PRO A 111 -0.63 31.81 -13.40
C PRO A 111 0.52 31.23 -12.57
N LYS A 112 1.68 31.02 -13.21
CA LYS A 112 2.92 30.52 -12.59
C LYS A 112 3.39 31.49 -11.51
N SER A 113 3.69 30.96 -10.32
CA SER A 113 4.05 31.80 -9.16
C SER A 113 5.49 32.26 -9.20
N TYR A 114 6.39 31.35 -9.57
CA TYR A 114 7.83 31.60 -9.57
C TYR A 114 8.41 31.41 -10.98
N LEU A 115 8.83 32.52 -11.60
CA LEU A 115 9.47 32.51 -12.91
C LEU A 115 10.99 32.30 -12.73
N PRO A 116 11.56 31.16 -13.17
CA PRO A 116 13.01 31.00 -13.16
C PRO A 116 13.64 31.99 -14.15
N ASN A 117 14.62 32.75 -13.68
CA ASN A 117 15.40 33.70 -14.48
C ASN A 117 16.90 33.56 -14.17
N PHE A 118 17.40 32.33 -14.33
CA PHE A 118 18.77 31.94 -14.06
C PHE A 118 19.18 30.78 -14.99
N ARG A 119 20.48 30.69 -15.29
CA ARG A 119 21.07 29.65 -16.17
C ARG A 119 20.37 29.60 -17.52
N GLU A 120 19.73 28.49 -17.86
CA GLU A 120 19.01 28.32 -19.13
C GLU A 120 17.63 28.99 -19.19
N PHE A 121 17.13 29.52 -18.07
CA PHE A 121 15.77 30.07 -17.97
C PHE A 121 15.79 31.60 -17.98
N TYR A 122 14.95 32.20 -18.84
CA TYR A 122 14.82 33.66 -19.03
C TYR A 122 13.37 34.15 -18.90
N GLU A 123 12.49 33.41 -18.23
CA GLU A 123 11.03 33.63 -18.30
C GLU A 123 10.57 35.02 -17.86
N SER A 124 11.30 35.68 -16.95
CA SER A 124 10.95 37.04 -16.50
C SER A 124 11.16 38.11 -17.56
N ARG A 125 11.80 37.78 -18.69
CA ARG A 125 11.88 38.65 -19.86
C ARG A 125 10.53 38.75 -20.59
N GLN A 126 9.81 37.63 -20.72
CA GLN A 126 8.55 37.57 -21.45
C GLN A 126 7.31 37.69 -20.55
N PHE A 127 7.37 37.13 -19.35
CA PHE A 127 6.23 36.96 -18.45
C PHE A 127 6.41 37.70 -17.12
N VAL A 128 5.28 37.99 -16.45
CA VAL A 128 5.26 38.49 -15.08
C VAL A 128 4.76 37.40 -14.10
N PRO A 129 5.27 37.36 -12.85
CA PRO A 129 4.88 36.33 -11.89
C PRO A 129 3.44 36.56 -11.38
N ALA A 130 2.78 35.50 -10.92
CA ALA A 130 1.40 35.58 -10.40
C ALA A 130 1.18 36.64 -9.29
N SER A 131 2.22 37.01 -8.55
CA SER A 131 2.15 38.04 -7.51
C SER A 131 1.88 39.45 -8.03
N THR A 132 2.01 39.70 -9.35
CA THR A 132 1.65 40.98 -9.97
C THR A 132 0.16 41.10 -10.29
N LEU A 133 -0.61 40.02 -10.13
CA LEU A 133 -2.05 40.02 -10.32
C LEU A 133 -2.72 40.75 -9.16
N LEU A 134 -3.51 41.79 -9.48
CA LEU A 134 -4.22 42.62 -8.48
C LEU A 134 -5.70 42.25 -8.32
N GLU A 135 -6.25 41.54 -9.30
CA GLU A 135 -7.66 41.16 -9.35
C GLU A 135 -7.76 39.65 -9.50
N ASP A 136 -8.53 39.02 -8.60
CA ASP A 136 -8.74 37.58 -8.63
C ASP A 136 -9.73 37.16 -9.74
N ASP A 137 -10.63 38.03 -10.17
CA ASP A 137 -11.65 37.72 -11.18
C ASP A 137 -11.41 38.54 -12.44
N VAL A 138 -11.23 37.86 -13.58
CA VAL A 138 -10.84 38.47 -14.86
C VAL A 138 -11.81 38.08 -15.98
N ALA A 139 -11.99 38.97 -16.96
CA ALA A 139 -12.73 38.63 -18.17
C ALA A 139 -11.86 37.76 -19.09
N PHE A 140 -12.32 36.55 -19.42
CA PHE A 140 -11.59 35.61 -20.27
C PHE A 140 -12.56 34.73 -21.07
N LEU A 141 -12.37 34.62 -22.39
CA LEU A 141 -13.23 33.84 -23.30
C LEU A 141 -14.74 34.05 -23.10
N GLY A 142 -15.14 35.31 -22.87
CA GLY A 142 -16.53 35.71 -22.67
C GLY A 142 -17.10 35.45 -21.26
N GLU A 143 -16.28 34.99 -20.32
CA GLU A 143 -16.67 34.65 -18.94
C GLU A 143 -15.90 35.49 -17.92
N THR A 144 -16.46 35.64 -16.72
CA THR A 144 -15.71 36.11 -15.55
C THR A 144 -15.10 34.89 -14.87
N VAL A 145 -13.79 34.81 -14.85
CA VAL A 145 -13.04 33.61 -14.45
C VAL A 145 -12.08 33.96 -13.32
N ARG A 146 -11.93 33.04 -12.36
CA ARG A 146 -10.94 33.17 -11.29
C ARG A 146 -9.53 32.97 -11.86
N ALA A 147 -8.68 33.98 -11.74
CA ALA A 147 -7.25 33.91 -12.00
C ALA A 147 -6.49 33.96 -10.67
N SER A 148 -5.86 32.86 -10.24
CA SER A 148 -5.02 32.85 -9.03
C SER A 148 -4.21 31.56 -8.92
N PRO A 149 -2.93 31.63 -8.48
CA PRO A 149 -2.13 30.43 -8.16
C PRO A 149 -2.66 29.68 -6.93
N TYR A 150 -3.53 30.32 -6.15
CA TYR A 150 -4.12 29.77 -4.92
C TYR A 150 -5.58 29.39 -5.16
N THR A 151 -5.80 28.51 -6.13
CA THR A 151 -7.15 27.97 -6.46
C THR A 151 -7.14 26.45 -6.39
N VAL A 152 -8.22 25.87 -5.86
CA VAL A 152 -8.52 24.44 -5.98
C VAL A 152 -9.87 24.24 -6.68
N PHE A 153 -9.94 23.25 -7.56
CA PHE A 153 -11.13 22.92 -8.34
C PHE A 153 -11.76 21.66 -7.76
N ALA A 154 -13.02 21.73 -7.32
CA ALA A 154 -13.64 20.65 -6.58
C ALA A 154 -14.91 20.13 -7.24
N CYS A 155 -14.95 18.82 -7.42
CA CYS A 155 -16.13 18.11 -7.92
C CYS A 155 -17.22 18.07 -6.84
N ARG A 156 -18.44 18.48 -7.19
CA ARG A 156 -19.59 18.45 -6.28
C ARG A 156 -20.06 17.02 -5.98
N GLU A 157 -20.10 16.18 -6.99
CA GLU A 157 -20.60 14.80 -6.93
C GLU A 157 -19.60 13.86 -6.23
N ASN A 158 -18.31 14.21 -6.28
CA ASN A 158 -17.26 13.51 -5.58
C ASN A 158 -16.33 14.50 -4.84
N PRO A 159 -16.65 14.87 -3.59
CA PRO A 159 -15.85 15.81 -2.81
C PRO A 159 -14.40 15.38 -2.59
N ASN A 160 -14.12 14.07 -2.69
CA ASN A 160 -12.78 13.51 -2.57
C ASN A 160 -11.93 13.81 -3.81
N PHE A 161 -12.54 14.21 -4.93
CA PHE A 161 -11.87 14.62 -6.16
C PHE A 161 -11.76 16.16 -6.21
N THR A 162 -10.65 16.67 -5.69
CA THR A 162 -10.32 18.10 -5.73
C THR A 162 -8.94 18.27 -6.37
N ILE A 163 -8.86 19.09 -7.41
CA ILE A 163 -7.66 19.34 -8.21
C ILE A 163 -6.96 20.60 -7.71
N GLY A 164 -5.67 20.51 -7.42
CA GLY A 164 -4.76 21.64 -7.27
C GLY A 164 -3.83 21.71 -8.48
N VAL A 165 -3.48 22.92 -8.92
CA VAL A 165 -2.68 23.15 -10.13
C VAL A 165 -1.50 24.05 -9.78
N GLU A 166 -0.31 23.69 -10.25
CA GLU A 166 0.86 24.56 -10.25
C GLU A 166 1.67 24.40 -11.53
N VAL A 167 2.59 25.32 -11.81
CA VAL A 167 3.32 25.35 -13.09
C VAL A 167 4.82 25.26 -12.85
N CYS A 168 5.43 24.19 -13.37
CA CYS A 168 6.86 23.91 -13.38
C CYS A 168 7.54 24.31 -12.07
N GLN A 169 8.41 25.34 -12.13
CA GLN A 169 9.27 25.86 -11.06
C GLN A 169 8.56 26.06 -9.71
N ASP A 170 7.23 26.20 -9.69
CA ASP A 170 6.43 26.19 -8.48
C ASP A 170 6.71 24.95 -7.59
N LEU A 171 6.93 23.76 -8.15
CA LEU A 171 7.28 22.54 -7.39
C LEU A 171 8.70 22.60 -6.77
N TRP A 172 9.61 23.38 -7.33
CA TRP A 172 11.02 23.40 -6.93
C TRP A 172 11.28 24.31 -5.73
N VAL A 173 10.36 25.21 -5.38
CA VAL A 173 10.57 26.13 -4.27
C VAL A 173 10.37 25.45 -2.91
N PRO A 174 10.96 25.97 -1.82
CA PRO A 174 10.85 25.35 -0.49
C PRO A 174 9.41 25.19 0.03
N ILE A 175 8.52 26.11 -0.33
CA ILE A 175 7.11 26.06 0.06
C ILE A 175 6.25 26.30 -1.19
N PRO A 176 5.87 25.22 -1.91
CA PRO A 176 5.16 25.30 -3.18
C PRO A 176 3.67 25.68 -2.99
N PRO A 177 3.02 26.27 -4.01
CA PRO A 177 1.57 26.50 -4.01
C PRO A 177 0.76 25.22 -3.69
N SER A 178 1.19 24.07 -4.22
CA SER A 178 0.56 22.78 -4.01
C SER A 178 0.43 22.36 -2.54
N ALA A 179 1.34 22.80 -1.66
CA ALA A 179 1.22 22.53 -0.22
C ALA A 179 -0.04 23.19 0.38
N PHE A 180 -0.29 24.47 0.04
CA PHE A 180 -1.49 25.18 0.49
C PHE A 180 -2.76 24.62 -0.13
N GLN A 181 -2.69 24.23 -1.41
CA GLN A 181 -3.80 23.59 -2.11
C GLN A 181 -4.16 22.24 -1.46
N ALA A 182 -3.17 21.44 -1.06
CA ALA A 182 -3.38 20.16 -0.38
C ALA A 182 -4.07 20.34 0.97
N TRP A 183 -3.62 21.28 1.80
CA TRP A 183 -4.32 21.65 3.05
C TRP A 183 -5.72 22.22 2.82
N ARG A 184 -5.97 22.84 1.66
CA ARG A 184 -7.31 23.27 1.24
C ARG A 184 -8.17 22.14 0.66
N GLY A 185 -7.66 20.91 0.64
CA GLY A 185 -8.41 19.72 0.26
C GLY A 185 -8.08 19.16 -1.12
N ALA A 186 -7.13 19.74 -1.87
CA ALA A 186 -6.68 19.13 -3.12
C ALA A 186 -6.10 17.74 -2.88
N THR A 187 -6.66 16.73 -3.53
CA THR A 187 -6.24 15.32 -3.46
C THR A 187 -5.50 14.90 -4.73
N VAL A 188 -5.71 15.61 -5.84
CA VAL A 188 -4.96 15.46 -7.09
C VAL A 188 -4.25 16.79 -7.36
N LEU A 189 -2.93 16.79 -7.27
CA LEU A 189 -2.08 17.92 -7.63
C LEU A 189 -1.56 17.69 -9.04
N VAL A 190 -1.59 18.71 -9.89
CA VAL A 190 -1.10 18.64 -11.25
C VAL A 190 -0.01 19.69 -11.48
N ASN A 191 1.04 19.29 -12.20
CA ASN A 191 2.15 20.15 -12.56
C ASN A 191 2.39 20.10 -14.07
N LEU A 192 2.16 21.24 -14.70
CA LEU A 192 2.48 21.47 -16.09
C LEU A 192 3.92 21.96 -16.16
N SER A 193 4.79 21.22 -16.84
CA SER A 193 6.21 21.55 -16.92
C SER A 193 6.70 21.65 -18.37
N ALA A 194 7.67 22.52 -18.59
CA ALA A 194 8.58 22.46 -19.72
C ALA A 194 10.00 22.37 -19.16
N SER A 195 10.28 21.25 -18.49
CA SER A 195 11.61 20.99 -17.96
C SER A 195 12.49 20.42 -19.05
N ASN A 196 13.35 21.25 -19.63
CA ASN A 196 14.47 20.79 -20.47
C ASN A 196 15.22 19.63 -19.79
N ILE A 197 15.69 18.66 -20.57
CA ILE A 197 16.45 17.53 -20.03
C ILE A 197 17.95 17.82 -19.98
N THR A 198 18.56 17.49 -18.85
CA THR A 198 20.01 17.39 -18.65
C THR A 198 20.33 16.10 -17.89
N ILE A 199 21.60 15.68 -17.87
CA ILE A 199 22.02 14.44 -17.18
C ILE A 199 21.61 14.51 -15.70
N GLY A 200 20.94 13.45 -15.21
CA GLY A 200 20.47 13.33 -13.82
C GLY A 200 19.13 14.02 -13.51
N LYS A 201 18.63 14.92 -14.36
CA LYS A 201 17.42 15.71 -14.07
C LYS A 201 16.12 14.88 -14.02
N ALA A 202 16.07 13.74 -14.72
CA ALA A 202 14.92 12.84 -14.67
C ALA A 202 14.74 12.16 -13.30
N GLU A 203 15.83 11.74 -12.67
CA GLU A 203 15.81 11.22 -11.29
C GLU A 203 15.40 12.31 -10.31
N TYR A 204 15.96 13.51 -10.47
CA TYR A 204 15.61 14.65 -9.62
C TYR A 204 14.12 15.02 -9.70
N ARG A 205 13.54 15.04 -10.91
CA ARG A 205 12.10 15.23 -11.12
C ARG A 205 11.27 14.13 -10.43
N ARG A 206 11.66 12.85 -10.58
CA ARG A 206 10.99 11.74 -9.88
C ARG A 206 11.00 11.93 -8.37
N GLN A 207 12.13 12.31 -7.79
CA GLN A 207 12.25 12.54 -6.34
C GLN A 207 11.39 13.71 -5.86
N LEU A 208 11.35 14.82 -6.60
CA LEU A 208 10.49 15.97 -6.25
C LEU A 208 9.01 15.57 -6.28
N VAL A 209 8.56 14.89 -7.33
CA VAL A 209 7.17 14.43 -7.48
C VAL A 209 6.80 13.42 -6.38
N ALA A 210 7.68 12.46 -6.10
CA ALA A 210 7.49 11.49 -5.01
C ALA A 210 7.35 12.20 -3.66
N GLN A 211 8.27 13.11 -3.33
CA GLN A 211 8.26 13.84 -2.07
C GLN A 211 7.05 14.78 -1.93
N ALA A 212 6.66 15.49 -3.00
CA ALA A 212 5.50 16.35 -3.00
C ALA A 212 4.21 15.55 -2.78
N SER A 213 4.04 14.43 -3.50
CA SER A 213 2.88 13.54 -3.32
C SER A 213 2.80 12.97 -1.90
N ALA A 214 3.94 12.56 -1.31
CA ALA A 214 4.02 12.02 0.04
C ALA A 214 3.67 13.07 1.11
N LYS A 215 4.33 14.23 1.09
CA LYS A 215 4.13 15.30 2.09
C LYS A 215 2.73 15.93 2.01
N CYS A 216 2.13 15.95 0.82
CA CYS A 216 0.80 16.50 0.62
C CYS A 216 -0.32 15.48 0.81
N TYR A 217 0.01 14.19 1.03
CA TYR A 217 -0.96 13.09 0.96
C TYR A 217 -1.89 13.23 -0.25
N ALA A 218 -1.30 13.33 -1.43
CA ALA A 218 -2.00 13.58 -2.69
C ALA A 218 -1.50 12.63 -3.78
N ALA A 219 -2.31 12.47 -4.82
CA ALA A 219 -1.77 12.09 -6.12
C ALA A 219 -1.11 13.31 -6.76
N TYR A 220 0.03 13.12 -7.39
CA TYR A 220 0.77 14.18 -8.07
C TYR A 220 1.00 13.76 -9.52
N VAL A 221 0.43 14.52 -10.45
CA VAL A 221 0.45 14.29 -11.90
C VAL A 221 1.41 15.30 -12.53
N TYR A 222 2.59 14.85 -12.88
CA TYR A 222 3.63 15.67 -13.50
C TYR A 222 3.72 15.37 -15.00
N VAL A 223 3.78 16.40 -15.83
CA VAL A 223 3.94 16.27 -17.28
C VAL A 223 4.90 17.31 -17.82
N SER A 224 5.96 16.87 -18.49
CA SER A 224 6.97 17.75 -19.10
C SER A 224 6.81 17.81 -20.62
N ALA A 225 7.17 18.96 -21.20
CA ALA A 225 7.29 19.12 -22.64
C ALA A 225 8.28 18.10 -23.25
N GLY A 226 8.02 17.75 -24.51
CA GLY A 226 8.71 16.69 -25.23
C GLY A 226 9.02 17.11 -26.67
N GLN A 227 8.70 16.24 -27.62
CA GLN A 227 9.07 16.45 -29.02
C GLN A 227 8.43 17.70 -29.61
N GLY A 228 9.23 18.44 -30.38
CA GLY A 228 8.80 19.60 -31.17
C GLY A 228 9.06 20.95 -30.52
N GLU A 229 9.45 21.00 -29.25
CA GLU A 229 10.06 22.18 -28.65
C GLU A 229 11.40 22.54 -29.32
N SER A 230 11.77 23.83 -29.25
CA SER A 230 13.02 24.33 -29.83
C SER A 230 14.23 23.62 -29.24
N THR A 231 15.15 23.22 -30.11
CA THR A 231 16.45 22.65 -29.74
C THR A 231 17.60 23.59 -30.02
N ASN A 232 17.35 24.91 -30.09
CA ASN A 232 18.41 25.90 -30.28
C ASN A 232 19.52 25.73 -29.23
N ASP A 233 19.12 25.59 -27.96
CA ASP A 233 20.05 25.46 -26.83
C ASP A 233 19.69 24.32 -25.85
N LEU A 234 18.53 23.67 -26.03
CA LEU A 234 17.94 22.73 -25.07
C LEU A 234 17.48 21.42 -25.73
N ALA A 235 17.23 20.41 -24.91
CA ALA A 235 16.61 19.16 -25.33
C ALA A 235 15.42 18.83 -24.42
N TRP A 236 14.56 17.93 -24.88
CA TRP A 236 13.27 17.64 -24.25
C TRP A 236 13.01 16.13 -24.26
N ASP A 237 12.65 15.56 -23.11
CA ASP A 237 12.51 14.11 -22.99
C ASP A 237 11.06 13.62 -22.85
N GLY A 238 10.08 14.52 -22.76
CA GLY A 238 8.66 14.15 -22.69
C GLY A 238 8.33 13.29 -21.47
N GLN A 239 9.03 13.49 -20.35
CA GLN A 239 8.80 12.72 -19.13
C GLN A 239 7.46 13.12 -18.50
N ALA A 240 6.60 12.14 -18.25
CA ALA A 240 5.44 12.27 -17.39
C ALA A 240 5.53 11.25 -16.26
N VAL A 241 5.13 11.64 -15.05
CA VAL A 241 5.27 10.84 -13.84
C VAL A 241 4.03 11.02 -12.99
N ILE A 242 3.46 9.92 -12.50
CA ILE A 242 2.34 9.97 -11.55
C ILE A 242 2.74 9.23 -10.27
N HIS A 243 2.62 9.91 -9.13
CA HIS A 243 2.80 9.31 -7.79
C HIS A 243 1.53 9.49 -6.94
N GLU A 244 1.32 8.58 -5.99
CA GLU A 244 0.24 8.61 -4.99
C GLU A 244 0.85 8.45 -3.60
N ALA A 245 0.85 9.51 -2.79
CA ALA A 245 1.40 9.48 -1.43
C ALA A 245 2.82 8.89 -1.35
N GLY A 246 3.69 9.26 -2.30
CA GLY A 246 5.07 8.79 -2.40
C GLY A 246 5.27 7.52 -3.22
N GLU A 247 4.22 6.75 -3.52
CA GLU A 247 4.31 5.53 -4.33
C GLU A 247 4.17 5.84 -5.82
N PRO A 248 5.03 5.29 -6.70
CA PRO A 248 4.90 5.48 -8.13
C PRO A 248 3.70 4.70 -8.67
N LEU A 249 2.85 5.37 -9.46
CA LEU A 249 1.76 4.73 -10.22
C LEU A 249 2.15 4.48 -11.68
N GLY A 250 3.07 5.28 -12.23
CA GLY A 250 3.61 5.06 -13.56
C GLY A 250 4.48 6.22 -14.07
N GLU A 251 5.18 5.96 -15.16
CA GLU A 251 6.07 6.91 -15.85
C GLU A 251 6.03 6.64 -17.36
N THR A 252 6.16 7.68 -18.19
CA THR A 252 6.33 7.50 -19.65
C THR A 252 7.73 7.02 -20.00
N GLU A 253 7.84 6.30 -21.11
CA GLU A 253 9.15 6.11 -21.73
C GLU A 253 9.70 7.46 -22.21
N ARG A 254 10.91 7.78 -21.77
CA ARG A 254 11.58 9.05 -22.09
C ARG A 254 12.15 9.01 -23.50
N PHE A 255 12.17 10.18 -24.17
CA PHE A 255 12.65 10.35 -25.55
C PHE A 255 11.90 9.54 -26.62
N ALA A 256 10.75 8.96 -26.28
CA ALA A 256 10.01 8.15 -27.23
C ALA A 256 9.43 8.98 -28.38
N PRO A 257 9.32 8.41 -29.60
CA PRO A 257 8.69 9.05 -30.74
C PRO A 257 7.19 9.27 -30.55
N GLY A 258 6.71 10.44 -30.98
CA GLY A 258 5.29 10.76 -31.02
C GLY A 258 4.65 11.08 -29.67
N PRO A 259 3.34 11.35 -29.67
CA PRO A 259 2.61 11.71 -28.46
C PRO A 259 2.41 10.50 -27.52
N ARG A 260 2.27 10.77 -26.22
CA ARG A 260 2.13 9.74 -25.18
C ARG A 260 1.05 10.11 -24.16
N LEU A 261 0.34 9.09 -23.68
CA LEU A 261 -0.60 9.21 -22.56
C LEU A 261 -0.14 8.28 -21.43
N LEU A 262 0.14 8.86 -20.26
CA LEU A 262 0.33 8.12 -19.02
C LEU A 262 -0.94 8.21 -18.20
N ARG A 263 -1.55 7.05 -17.93
CA ARG A 263 -2.79 6.93 -17.17
C ARG A 263 -2.52 6.27 -15.83
N ALA A 264 -3.26 6.66 -14.80
CA ALA A 264 -3.20 6.02 -13.48
C ALA A 264 -4.57 6.04 -12.79
N ASP A 265 -4.91 4.94 -12.11
CA ASP A 265 -6.12 4.84 -11.29
C ASP A 265 -5.79 5.18 -9.82
N VAL A 266 -6.14 6.40 -9.41
CA VAL A 266 -5.84 6.99 -8.10
C VAL A 266 -6.88 6.61 -7.05
N ASP A 267 -6.39 6.22 -5.87
CA ASP A 267 -7.21 5.91 -4.70
C ASP A 267 -7.38 7.11 -3.78
N LEU A 268 -8.37 7.94 -4.07
CA LEU A 268 -8.69 9.13 -3.26
C LEU A 268 -9.06 8.80 -1.81
N ASP A 269 -9.70 7.65 -1.57
CA ASP A 269 -10.12 7.25 -0.23
C ASP A 269 -8.90 6.92 0.64
N ARG A 270 -7.88 6.29 0.06
CA ARG A 270 -6.59 6.05 0.72
C ARG A 270 -5.95 7.38 1.14
N LEU A 271 -5.90 8.37 0.26
CA LEU A 271 -5.28 9.67 0.55
C LEU A 271 -5.95 10.35 1.75
N LEU A 272 -7.28 10.31 1.81
CA LEU A 272 -8.03 10.87 2.94
C LEU A 272 -7.84 10.07 4.23
N GLN A 273 -7.72 8.74 4.14
CA GLN A 273 -7.42 7.89 5.29
C GLN A 273 -6.01 8.18 5.85
N ASP A 274 -5.02 8.42 5.00
CA ASP A 274 -3.68 8.81 5.46
C ASP A 274 -3.70 10.20 6.12
N ARG A 275 -4.37 11.20 5.52
CA ARG A 275 -4.57 12.54 6.14
C ARG A 275 -5.28 12.49 7.49
N ALA A 276 -6.27 11.61 7.64
CA ALA A 276 -7.03 11.48 8.89
C ALA A 276 -6.21 10.85 10.03
N ARG A 277 -5.10 10.15 9.72
CA ARG A 277 -4.22 9.50 10.70
C ARG A 277 -3.01 10.35 11.06
N ASP A 278 -2.57 11.23 10.17
CA ASP A 278 -1.48 12.17 10.46
C ASP A 278 -2.03 13.48 11.03
N MET A 279 -2.14 13.54 12.36
CA MET A 279 -2.55 14.75 13.07
C MET A 279 -1.52 15.89 12.91
N THR A 280 -0.24 15.57 12.72
CA THR A 280 0.81 16.59 12.57
C THR A 280 0.73 17.31 11.24
N TRP A 281 0.27 16.63 10.19
CA TRP A 281 -0.03 17.26 8.91
C TRP A 281 -1.14 18.33 9.02
N LEU A 282 -2.19 18.04 9.79
CA LEU A 282 -3.28 18.99 10.07
C LEU A 282 -2.82 20.16 10.96
N HIS A 283 -2.03 19.88 12.00
CA HIS A 283 -1.45 20.93 12.85
C HIS A 283 -0.55 21.86 12.04
N ASN A 284 0.31 21.30 11.17
CA ASN A 284 1.19 22.11 10.34
C ASN A 284 0.40 23.01 9.37
N GLY A 285 -0.69 22.52 8.79
CA GLY A 285 -1.58 23.35 7.98
C GLY A 285 -2.20 24.51 8.76
N ALA A 286 -2.47 24.32 10.06
CA ALA A 286 -3.00 25.37 10.94
C ALA A 286 -1.97 26.48 11.23
N ASP A 287 -0.67 26.19 11.23
CA ASP A 287 0.39 27.20 11.36
C ASP A 287 0.40 28.17 10.17
N PHE A 288 -0.08 27.73 9.01
CA PHE A 288 -0.19 28.52 7.79
C PHE A 288 -1.62 28.98 7.47
N ARG A 289 -2.50 29.03 8.48
CA ARG A 289 -3.94 29.32 8.35
C ARG A 289 -4.27 30.46 7.39
N ASP A 290 -3.60 31.60 7.51
CA ASP A 290 -3.89 32.78 6.66
C ASP A 290 -3.59 32.51 5.18
N ARG A 291 -2.52 31.78 4.87
CA ARG A 291 -2.18 31.40 3.49
C ARG A 291 -3.12 30.32 2.97
N VAL A 292 -3.49 29.35 3.80
CA VAL A 292 -4.46 28.31 3.43
C VAL A 292 -5.85 28.91 3.17
N HIS A 293 -6.29 29.90 3.95
CA HIS A 293 -7.58 30.58 3.72
C HIS A 293 -7.62 31.44 2.46
N ARG A 294 -6.46 31.90 1.97
CA ARG A 294 -6.36 32.56 0.65
C ARG A 294 -6.59 31.59 -0.49
N VAL A 295 -6.42 30.29 -0.28
CA VAL A 295 -6.73 29.29 -1.31
C VAL A 295 -8.25 29.20 -1.50
N ARG A 296 -8.70 29.62 -2.68
CA ARG A 296 -10.11 29.68 -3.06
C ARG A 296 -10.54 28.37 -3.69
N ARG A 297 -11.80 28.00 -3.45
CA ARG A 297 -12.42 26.79 -3.98
C ARG A 297 -13.36 27.19 -5.10
N VAL A 298 -13.10 26.70 -6.30
CA VAL A 298 -14.00 26.76 -7.44
C VAL A 298 -14.66 25.39 -7.58
N GLU A 299 -15.98 25.36 -7.69
CA GLU A 299 -16.71 24.11 -7.82
C GLU A 299 -17.02 23.82 -9.29
N PHE A 300 -16.95 22.55 -9.66
CA PHE A 300 -17.44 22.03 -10.93
C PHE A 300 -18.33 20.80 -10.68
N SER A 301 -19.11 20.43 -11.69
CA SER A 301 -20.15 19.40 -11.55
C SER A 301 -20.06 18.39 -12.69
N PHE A 302 -19.71 17.16 -12.35
CA PHE A 302 -19.92 15.95 -13.14
C PHE A 302 -19.64 14.73 -12.26
N SER A 303 -20.28 13.60 -12.57
CA SER A 303 -19.92 12.32 -11.98
C SER A 303 -18.67 11.77 -12.68
N PRO A 304 -17.52 11.61 -11.99
CA PRO A 304 -16.33 11.04 -12.61
C PRO A 304 -16.68 9.67 -13.21
N PRO A 305 -16.18 9.35 -14.42
CA PRO A 305 -16.48 8.08 -15.08
C PRO A 305 -16.17 6.89 -14.17
N ALA A 306 -17.05 5.88 -14.18
CA ALA A 306 -16.74 4.62 -13.54
C ALA A 306 -15.58 3.95 -14.27
N VAL A 307 -14.49 3.64 -13.56
CA VAL A 307 -13.28 3.07 -14.16
C VAL A 307 -13.17 1.59 -13.81
N ARG A 308 -13.02 0.75 -14.83
CA ARG A 308 -12.47 -0.60 -14.64
C ARG A 308 -10.97 -0.43 -14.38
N LEU A 309 -10.51 -0.89 -13.22
CA LEU A 309 -9.10 -0.83 -12.84
C LEU A 309 -8.23 -1.45 -13.95
N ALA A 310 -7.34 -0.65 -14.51
CA ALA A 310 -6.41 -1.07 -15.57
C ALA A 310 -5.04 -0.40 -15.44
N HIS A 311 -4.95 0.71 -14.69
CA HIS A 311 -3.73 1.50 -14.54
C HIS A 311 -3.34 1.62 -13.07
N ARG A 312 -3.39 0.50 -12.35
CA ARG A 312 -2.93 0.37 -10.97
C ARG A 312 -2.49 -1.07 -10.71
N VAL A 313 -1.34 -1.23 -10.06
CA VAL A 313 -0.93 -2.51 -9.48
C VAL A 313 -1.48 -2.62 -8.07
N VAL A 314 -2.21 -3.69 -7.77
CA VAL A 314 -2.62 -4.03 -6.40
C VAL A 314 -1.78 -5.23 -5.96
N PRO A 315 -0.83 -5.06 -5.02
CA PRO A 315 -0.01 -6.16 -4.56
C PRO A 315 -0.88 -7.25 -3.93
N LYS A 316 -0.76 -8.49 -4.43
CA LYS A 316 -1.39 -9.67 -3.83
C LYS A 316 -1.06 -9.80 -2.34
N ARG A 317 0.17 -9.43 -1.95
CA ARG A 317 0.71 -9.56 -0.59
C ARG A 317 1.30 -8.22 -0.13
N PRO A 318 0.52 -7.36 0.53
CA PRO A 318 0.95 -6.01 0.87
C PRO A 318 2.19 -5.93 1.80
N TYR A 319 2.47 -6.98 2.58
CA TYR A 319 3.67 -7.07 3.42
C TYR A 319 4.91 -7.61 2.68
N VAL A 320 4.77 -8.09 1.44
CA VAL A 320 5.83 -8.76 0.67
C VAL A 320 5.95 -8.09 -0.70
N PRO A 321 6.92 -7.18 -0.88
CA PRO A 321 7.17 -6.54 -2.17
C PRO A 321 7.46 -7.56 -3.27
N SER A 322 6.98 -7.29 -4.49
CA SER A 322 7.22 -8.15 -5.66
C SER A 322 8.60 -7.95 -6.29
N ASP A 323 9.20 -6.77 -6.14
CA ASP A 323 10.56 -6.48 -6.61
C ASP A 323 11.61 -7.18 -5.70
N PRO A 324 12.47 -8.06 -6.24
CA PRO A 324 13.43 -8.84 -5.44
C PRO A 324 14.43 -8.00 -4.64
N ARG A 325 14.83 -6.83 -5.15
CA ARG A 325 15.78 -5.94 -4.45
C ARG A 325 15.09 -5.27 -3.25
N THR A 326 13.89 -4.76 -3.47
CA THR A 326 13.06 -4.19 -2.40
C THR A 326 12.71 -5.24 -1.35
N LEU A 327 12.39 -6.48 -1.76
CA LEU A 327 12.15 -7.58 -0.84
C LEU A 327 13.40 -7.93 -0.03
N SER A 328 14.57 -8.03 -0.65
CA SER A 328 15.83 -8.29 0.05
C SER A 328 16.16 -7.21 1.07
N GLN A 329 16.02 -5.93 0.70
CA GLN A 329 16.20 -4.80 1.62
C GLN A 329 15.22 -4.87 2.80
N LEU A 330 13.95 -5.18 2.53
CA LEU A 330 12.93 -5.34 3.56
C LEU A 330 13.25 -6.51 4.50
N CYS A 331 13.68 -7.67 3.98
CA CYS A 331 14.09 -8.81 4.79
C CYS A 331 15.29 -8.48 5.68
N TYR A 332 16.29 -7.77 5.13
CA TYR A 332 17.44 -7.27 5.89
C TYR A 332 16.99 -6.36 7.05
N GLU A 333 16.15 -5.37 6.78
CA GLU A 333 15.63 -4.46 7.81
C GLU A 333 14.81 -5.22 8.87
N CYS A 334 13.92 -6.11 8.43
CA CYS A 334 13.10 -6.92 9.32
C CYS A 334 13.94 -7.72 10.31
N TYR A 335 14.93 -8.46 9.78
CA TYR A 335 15.80 -9.30 10.57
C TYR A 335 16.60 -8.49 11.59
N ASN A 336 17.20 -7.38 11.16
CA ASN A 336 18.02 -6.55 12.02
C ASN A 336 17.22 -5.81 13.10
N VAL A 337 15.97 -5.39 12.82
CA VAL A 337 15.09 -4.80 13.83
C VAL A 337 14.76 -5.82 14.93
N GLN A 338 14.45 -7.06 14.57
CA GLN A 338 14.20 -8.12 15.54
C GLN A 338 15.44 -8.43 16.40
N VAL A 339 16.59 -8.63 15.76
CA VAL A 339 17.86 -8.91 16.45
C VAL A 339 18.22 -7.77 17.38
N SER A 340 18.19 -6.52 16.92
CA SER A 340 18.52 -5.34 17.73
C SER A 340 17.57 -5.17 18.92
N GLY A 341 16.27 -5.42 18.71
CA GLY A 341 15.26 -5.39 19.77
C GLY A 341 15.53 -6.43 20.86
N LEU A 342 15.90 -7.66 20.47
CA LEU A 342 16.24 -8.73 21.41
C LEU A 342 17.58 -8.45 22.12
N VAL A 343 18.61 -7.98 21.41
CA VAL A 343 19.89 -7.55 21.98
C VAL A 343 19.68 -6.53 23.10
N GLN A 344 18.85 -5.51 22.84
CA GLN A 344 18.54 -4.50 23.85
C GLN A 344 17.79 -5.09 25.06
N ARG A 345 16.88 -6.05 24.83
CA ARG A 345 16.17 -6.74 25.92
C ARG A 345 17.11 -7.58 26.79
N ILE A 346 18.06 -8.29 26.19
CA ILE A 346 19.08 -9.06 26.90
C ILE A 346 19.90 -8.12 27.79
N ARG A 347 20.45 -7.05 27.22
CA ARG A 347 21.22 -6.04 27.96
C ARG A 347 20.46 -5.44 29.14
N SER A 348 19.21 -5.03 28.93
CA SER A 348 18.42 -4.36 29.98
C SER A 348 17.96 -5.30 31.09
N SER A 349 17.77 -6.59 30.79
CA SER A 349 17.40 -7.59 31.79
C SER A 349 18.56 -8.04 32.68
N GLY A 350 19.81 -7.92 32.20
CA GLY A 350 21.00 -8.50 32.83
C GLY A 350 21.06 -10.04 32.73
N LEU A 351 20.05 -10.69 32.14
CA LEU A 351 20.02 -12.13 31.93
C LEU A 351 20.77 -12.47 30.63
N THR A 352 21.66 -13.45 30.69
CA THR A 352 22.47 -13.86 29.54
C THR A 352 21.92 -15.07 28.79
N LYS A 353 20.86 -15.70 29.32
CA LYS A 353 20.24 -16.92 28.81
C LYS A 353 18.83 -16.68 28.31
N LEU A 354 18.46 -17.42 27.26
CA LEU A 354 17.15 -17.39 26.61
C LEU A 354 16.50 -18.76 26.70
N VAL A 355 15.19 -18.83 26.91
CA VAL A 355 14.41 -20.06 26.81
C VAL A 355 13.45 -19.94 25.63
N ILE A 356 13.41 -20.96 24.77
CA ILE A 356 12.54 -20.98 23.59
C ILE A 356 12.00 -22.40 23.33
N GLY A 357 10.72 -22.50 22.98
CA GLY A 357 10.13 -23.73 22.46
C GLY A 357 10.32 -23.82 20.94
N VAL A 358 10.87 -24.94 20.45
CA VAL A 358 11.17 -25.17 19.04
C VAL A 358 10.32 -26.34 18.52
N SER A 359 9.32 -26.02 17.71
CA SER A 359 8.38 -27.00 17.15
C SER A 359 8.83 -27.58 15.81
N GLY A 360 9.82 -26.96 15.15
CA GLY A 360 10.18 -27.28 13.76
C GLY A 360 9.29 -26.62 12.72
N GLY A 361 8.31 -25.81 13.15
CA GLY A 361 7.53 -24.92 12.29
C GLY A 361 8.26 -23.61 11.96
N LEU A 362 7.69 -22.82 11.05
CA LEU A 362 8.28 -21.58 10.53
C LEU A 362 8.62 -20.57 11.63
N ASP A 363 7.69 -20.28 12.54
CA ASP A 363 7.84 -19.12 13.43
C ASP A 363 8.85 -19.40 14.55
N SER A 364 8.83 -20.62 15.12
CA SER A 364 9.80 -21.02 16.13
C SER A 364 11.21 -21.19 15.54
N THR A 365 11.30 -21.68 14.29
CA THR A 365 12.55 -21.70 13.52
C THR A 365 13.12 -20.30 13.36
N HIS A 366 12.32 -19.34 12.86
CA HIS A 366 12.75 -17.97 12.68
C HIS A 366 13.17 -17.29 13.99
N ALA A 367 12.35 -17.45 15.05
CA ALA A 367 12.66 -16.89 16.36
C ALA A 367 13.98 -17.45 16.94
N LEU A 368 14.27 -18.75 16.71
CA LEU A 368 15.54 -19.36 17.12
C LEU A 368 16.74 -18.74 16.38
N LEU A 369 16.61 -18.48 15.08
CA LEU A 369 17.66 -17.80 14.29
C LEU A 369 17.93 -16.39 14.85
N VAL A 370 16.87 -15.63 15.16
CA VAL A 370 16.98 -14.31 15.80
C VAL A 370 17.67 -14.39 17.16
N CYS A 371 17.33 -15.40 17.98
CA CYS A 371 18.00 -15.63 19.27
C CYS A 371 19.50 -15.86 19.10
N CYS A 372 19.90 -16.72 18.15
CA CYS A 372 21.30 -17.02 17.88
C CYS A 372 22.07 -15.76 17.43
N ARG A 373 21.52 -14.97 16.49
CA ARG A 373 22.20 -13.75 16.03
C ARG A 373 22.26 -12.67 17.09
N ALA A 374 21.26 -12.58 17.96
CA ALA A 374 21.30 -11.66 19.10
C ALA A 374 22.43 -12.02 20.07
N LEU A 375 22.66 -13.31 20.36
CA LEU A 375 23.79 -13.73 21.17
C LEU A 375 25.13 -13.56 20.46
N ASP A 376 25.21 -13.86 19.16
CA ASP A 376 26.41 -13.61 18.36
C ASP A 376 26.81 -12.13 18.39
N ALA A 377 25.83 -11.22 18.24
CA ALA A 377 26.04 -9.77 18.30
C ALA A 377 26.47 -9.26 19.70
N LEU A 378 26.21 -10.05 20.74
CA LEU A 378 26.64 -9.79 22.12
C LEU A 378 27.92 -10.55 22.49
N GLU A 379 28.48 -11.34 21.55
CA GLU A 379 29.62 -12.23 21.79
C GLU A 379 29.35 -13.24 22.93
N TYR A 380 28.09 -13.61 23.12
CA TYR A 380 27.69 -14.62 24.10
C TYR A 380 27.67 -16.02 23.46
N PRO A 381 28.00 -17.09 24.20
CA PRO A 381 27.92 -18.44 23.67
C PRO A 381 26.49 -18.78 23.23
N ARG A 382 26.33 -19.35 22.03
CA ARG A 382 25.02 -19.81 21.53
C ARG A 382 24.36 -20.86 22.44
N ALA A 383 25.15 -21.60 23.21
CA ALA A 383 24.68 -22.51 24.26
C ALA A 383 23.85 -21.82 25.37
N ASN A 384 23.87 -20.49 25.45
CA ASN A 384 22.96 -19.74 26.33
C ASN A 384 21.52 -19.67 25.79
N VAL A 385 21.27 -20.07 24.54
CA VAL A 385 19.91 -20.39 24.08
C VAL A 385 19.56 -21.80 24.54
N LEU A 386 18.63 -21.88 25.48
CA LEU A 386 18.07 -23.13 25.99
C LEU A 386 16.83 -23.45 25.14
N ALA A 387 17.02 -24.31 24.14
CA ALA A 387 16.01 -24.61 23.14
C ALA A 387 15.36 -25.98 23.44
N TYR A 388 14.04 -26.00 23.52
CA TYR A 388 13.27 -27.18 23.93
C TYR A 388 12.30 -27.60 22.83
N THR A 389 12.44 -28.83 22.33
CA THR A 389 11.34 -29.49 21.61
C THR A 389 10.43 -30.21 22.61
N MET A 390 9.11 -30.03 22.47
CA MET A 390 8.15 -30.40 23.51
C MET A 390 7.00 -31.25 22.92
N PRO A 391 7.26 -32.55 22.63
CA PRO A 391 6.28 -33.41 21.97
C PRO A 391 5.03 -33.61 22.84
N GLY A 392 3.86 -33.51 22.18
CA GLY A 392 2.54 -33.81 22.73
C GLY A 392 1.94 -35.06 22.11
N PHE A 393 0.62 -35.18 22.10
CA PHE A 393 -0.07 -36.39 21.63
C PHE A 393 -0.03 -36.57 20.10
N ALA A 394 0.19 -35.49 19.35
CA ALA A 394 0.10 -35.47 17.89
C ALA A 394 1.38 -35.00 17.18
N THR A 395 2.50 -34.92 17.89
CA THR A 395 3.75 -34.39 17.33
C THR A 395 4.27 -35.26 16.20
N GLY A 396 4.51 -34.64 15.04
CA GLY A 396 5.03 -35.31 13.86
C GLY A 396 6.49 -35.71 14.02
N ALA A 397 6.86 -36.91 13.55
CA ALA A 397 8.25 -37.37 13.58
C ALA A 397 9.17 -36.43 12.77
N THR A 398 8.66 -35.91 11.65
CA THR A 398 9.42 -35.08 10.70
C THR A 398 9.72 -33.68 11.24
N THR A 399 8.71 -32.96 11.74
CA THR A 399 8.87 -31.61 12.32
C THR A 399 9.71 -31.63 13.59
N LYS A 400 9.54 -32.66 14.43
CA LYS A 400 10.42 -32.92 15.57
C LYS A 400 11.88 -33.12 15.13
N ALA A 401 12.12 -33.91 14.09
CA ALA A 401 13.47 -34.11 13.55
C ALA A 401 14.08 -32.77 13.09
N TYR A 402 13.33 -31.94 12.35
CA TYR A 402 13.81 -30.61 11.95
C TYR A 402 14.16 -29.71 13.13
N ALA A 403 13.34 -29.72 14.20
CA ALA A 403 13.66 -28.97 15.41
C ALA A 403 15.00 -29.42 16.01
N LEU A 404 15.19 -30.73 16.20
CA LEU A 404 16.40 -31.31 16.77
C LEU A 404 17.63 -31.04 15.89
N ASP A 405 17.52 -31.27 14.58
CA ASP A 405 18.59 -31.05 13.61
C ASP A 405 19.01 -29.59 13.56
N LEU A 406 18.04 -28.66 13.56
CA LEU A 406 18.30 -27.23 13.57
C LEU A 406 19.01 -26.79 14.86
N MET A 407 18.51 -27.23 16.03
CA MET A 407 19.12 -26.90 17.31
C MET A 407 20.57 -27.42 17.40
N ALA A 408 20.81 -28.66 16.97
CA ALA A 408 22.13 -29.25 16.92
C ALA A 408 23.07 -28.49 15.96
N ALA A 409 22.59 -28.14 14.77
CA ALA A 409 23.38 -27.43 13.76
C ALA A 409 23.74 -25.98 14.18
N LEU A 410 22.86 -25.31 14.93
CA LEU A 410 23.11 -23.96 15.45
C LEU A 410 24.05 -23.93 16.66
N GLY A 411 24.25 -25.06 17.34
CA GLY A 411 25.11 -25.16 18.53
C GLY A 411 24.47 -24.55 19.78
N VAL A 412 23.14 -24.63 19.91
CA VAL A 412 22.40 -24.21 21.11
C VAL A 412 22.31 -25.34 22.14
N ASP A 413 21.87 -25.07 23.37
CA ASP A 413 21.58 -26.12 24.36
C ASP A 413 20.24 -26.77 24.02
N ALA A 414 20.30 -27.83 23.22
CA ALA A 414 19.16 -28.55 22.67
C ALA A 414 18.64 -29.60 23.66
N ARG A 415 17.34 -29.53 23.99
CA ARG A 415 16.70 -30.45 24.92
C ARG A 415 15.34 -30.90 24.42
N GLU A 416 14.91 -32.07 24.88
CA GLU A 416 13.57 -32.62 24.64
C GLU A 416 12.85 -32.83 25.97
N ILE A 417 11.60 -32.37 26.05
CA ILE A 417 10.73 -32.61 27.21
C ILE A 417 9.38 -33.09 26.71
N ASP A 418 9.06 -34.34 26.98
CA ASP A 418 7.73 -34.89 26.73
C ASP A 418 6.70 -34.31 27.70
N ILE A 419 5.70 -33.61 27.17
CA ILE A 419 4.66 -32.96 27.97
C ILE A 419 3.45 -33.86 28.24
N ARG A 420 3.35 -35.02 27.58
CA ARG A 420 2.20 -35.93 27.72
C ARG A 420 1.90 -36.30 29.17
N PRO A 421 2.89 -36.66 30.02
CA PRO A 421 2.60 -36.99 31.43
C PRO A 421 1.98 -35.84 32.21
N SER A 422 2.38 -34.59 31.93
CA SER A 422 1.81 -33.40 32.57
C SER A 422 0.40 -33.11 32.05
N CYS A 423 0.19 -33.28 30.73
CA CYS A 423 -1.11 -33.12 30.10
C CYS A 423 -2.11 -34.18 30.60
N ASP A 424 -1.72 -35.45 30.67
CA ASP A 424 -2.55 -36.54 31.19
C ASP A 424 -2.99 -36.27 32.62
N ARG A 425 -2.05 -35.76 33.46
CA ARG A 425 -2.37 -35.37 34.83
C ARG A 425 -3.39 -34.23 34.86
N MET A 426 -3.16 -33.17 34.10
CA MET A 426 -4.07 -32.03 34.02
C MET A 426 -5.47 -32.44 33.53
N LEU A 427 -5.53 -33.24 32.46
CA LEU A 427 -6.79 -33.74 31.90
C LEU A 427 -7.55 -34.61 32.90
N LEU A 428 -6.85 -35.44 33.67
CA LEU A 428 -7.44 -36.23 34.74
C LEU A 428 -7.98 -35.33 35.87
N ASP A 429 -7.19 -34.35 36.31
CA ASP A 429 -7.53 -33.46 37.42
C ASP A 429 -8.77 -32.59 37.12
N ILE A 430 -8.99 -32.23 35.86
CA ILE A 430 -10.20 -31.49 35.42
C ILE A 430 -11.36 -32.42 35.01
N GLY A 431 -11.20 -33.74 35.11
CA GLY A 431 -12.23 -34.72 34.78
C GLY A 431 -12.57 -34.79 33.29
N HIS A 432 -11.60 -34.56 32.40
CA HIS A 432 -11.82 -34.58 30.96
C HIS A 432 -12.08 -36.02 30.44
N PRO A 433 -13.06 -36.26 29.54
CA PRO A 433 -13.45 -37.61 29.10
C PRO A 433 -12.30 -38.46 28.54
N TYR A 434 -11.33 -37.83 27.87
CA TYR A 434 -10.10 -38.51 27.40
C TYR A 434 -9.33 -39.20 28.52
N ALA A 435 -9.20 -38.57 29.68
CA ALA A 435 -8.40 -39.09 30.78
C ALA A 435 -9.20 -40.00 31.74
N VAL A 436 -10.51 -39.77 31.87
CA VAL A 436 -11.37 -40.51 32.80
C VAL A 436 -11.94 -41.78 32.17
N ASP A 437 -12.46 -41.66 30.95
CA ASP A 437 -13.24 -42.72 30.28
C ASP A 437 -12.47 -43.36 29.10
N GLY A 438 -11.32 -42.79 28.71
CA GLY A 438 -10.56 -43.21 27.52
C GLY A 438 -11.22 -42.83 26.20
N GLU A 439 -12.23 -41.95 26.24
CA GLU A 439 -12.94 -41.45 25.06
C GLU A 439 -12.02 -40.58 24.18
N PRO A 440 -11.99 -40.73 22.85
CA PRO A 440 -11.16 -39.90 21.96
C PRO A 440 -11.75 -38.49 21.76
N ALA A 441 -12.00 -37.77 22.85
CA ALA A 441 -12.53 -36.41 22.89
C ALA A 441 -11.42 -35.39 22.61
N TYR A 442 -11.13 -35.12 21.34
CA TYR A 442 -10.12 -34.13 20.92
C TYR A 442 -10.74 -32.75 20.71
N ASP A 443 -11.14 -32.11 21.81
CA ASP A 443 -11.77 -30.79 21.79
C ASP A 443 -10.77 -29.64 22.03
N VAL A 444 -11.28 -28.41 22.06
CA VAL A 444 -10.49 -27.20 22.34
C VAL A 444 -9.82 -27.26 23.73
N THR A 445 -10.40 -27.99 24.69
CA THR A 445 -9.82 -28.17 26.02
C THR A 445 -8.56 -29.03 25.92
N PHE A 446 -8.64 -30.16 25.22
CA PHE A 446 -7.51 -31.06 24.97
C PHE A 446 -6.33 -30.37 24.27
N GLU A 447 -6.62 -29.54 23.26
CA GLU A 447 -5.62 -28.73 22.57
C GLU A 447 -4.99 -27.66 23.49
N ASN A 448 -5.80 -26.92 24.23
CA ASN A 448 -5.34 -25.84 25.11
C ASN A 448 -4.52 -26.34 26.30
N VAL A 449 -4.82 -27.52 26.84
CA VAL A 449 -3.99 -28.14 27.90
C VAL A 449 -2.56 -28.33 27.39
N GLN A 450 -2.38 -28.88 26.18
CA GLN A 450 -1.04 -29.05 25.62
C GLN A 450 -0.32 -27.71 25.40
N ALA A 451 -0.99 -26.70 24.85
CA ALA A 451 -0.40 -25.37 24.66
C ALA A 451 -0.02 -24.68 26.00
N GLY A 452 -0.89 -24.84 27.00
CA GLY A 452 -0.66 -24.33 28.35
C GLY A 452 0.51 -25.03 29.05
N GLU A 453 0.59 -26.36 28.96
CA GLU A 453 1.68 -27.14 29.54
C GLU A 453 3.04 -26.77 28.94
N ARG A 454 3.13 -26.59 27.60
CA ARG A 454 4.37 -26.11 26.97
C ARG A 454 4.82 -24.79 27.56
N THR A 455 3.91 -23.82 27.63
CA THR A 455 4.20 -22.48 28.13
C THR A 455 4.57 -22.50 29.62
N SER A 456 3.83 -23.26 30.43
CA SER A 456 4.09 -23.42 31.86
C SER A 456 5.52 -23.90 32.11
N HIS A 457 5.93 -24.98 31.45
CA HIS A 457 7.29 -25.52 31.52
C HIS A 457 8.33 -24.49 31.09
N LEU A 458 8.16 -23.81 29.94
CA LEU A 458 9.12 -22.81 29.46
C LEU A 458 9.32 -21.68 30.48
N PHE A 459 8.26 -21.18 31.12
CA PHE A 459 8.38 -20.17 32.17
C PHE A 459 9.04 -20.73 33.45
N ARG A 460 8.80 -21.99 33.82
CA ARG A 460 9.48 -22.63 34.96
C ARG A 460 10.97 -22.85 34.68
N LEU A 461 11.32 -23.25 33.46
CA LEU A 461 12.70 -23.38 32.99
C LEU A 461 13.42 -22.03 32.97
N ALA A 462 12.74 -20.98 32.53
CA ALA A 462 13.28 -19.62 32.58
C ALA A 462 13.65 -19.21 34.01
N ASN A 463 12.76 -19.46 34.98
CA ASN A 463 13.05 -19.21 36.39
C ASN A 463 14.21 -20.07 36.91
N HIS A 464 14.21 -21.37 36.59
CA HIS A 464 15.23 -22.31 37.06
C HIS A 464 16.64 -21.96 36.55
N HIS A 465 16.74 -21.43 35.34
CA HIS A 465 18.01 -21.13 34.69
C HIS A 465 18.42 -19.66 34.74
N GLY A 466 17.63 -18.77 35.33
CA GLY A 466 17.88 -17.33 35.28
C GLY A 466 17.87 -16.80 33.85
N ALA A 467 16.82 -17.16 33.10
CA ALA A 467 16.64 -16.83 31.69
C ALA A 467 15.28 -16.15 31.49
N PHE A 468 15.00 -15.68 30.27
CA PHE A 468 13.65 -15.25 29.90
C PHE A 468 13.13 -15.99 28.65
N VAL A 469 11.81 -16.16 28.59
CA VAL A 469 11.13 -16.86 27.50
C VAL A 469 10.98 -15.94 26.29
N VAL A 470 11.45 -16.40 25.12
CA VAL A 470 11.25 -15.76 23.82
C VAL A 470 10.01 -16.36 23.15
N GLY A 471 9.05 -15.52 22.83
CA GLY A 471 7.81 -15.91 22.15
C GLY A 471 7.95 -15.97 20.63
N THR A 472 7.21 -16.89 20.02
CA THR A 472 7.31 -17.22 18.59
C THR A 472 6.10 -16.79 17.77
N GLY A 473 4.98 -16.45 18.42
CA GLY A 473 3.72 -16.13 17.73
C GLY A 473 3.83 -14.91 16.81
N ASP A 474 3.17 -15.00 15.66
CA ASP A 474 3.29 -14.04 14.56
C ASP A 474 2.12 -13.04 14.48
N LEU A 475 2.24 -12.04 13.61
CA LEU A 475 1.24 -10.98 13.43
C LEU A 475 -0.11 -11.51 12.94
N SER A 476 -0.09 -12.51 12.05
CA SER A 476 -1.29 -13.10 11.44
C SER A 476 -2.07 -13.92 12.47
N GLU A 477 -1.36 -14.68 13.31
CA GLU A 477 -1.92 -15.38 14.47
C GLU A 477 -2.53 -14.39 15.48
N LEU A 478 -1.83 -13.30 15.78
CA LEU A 478 -2.36 -12.23 16.64
C LEU A 478 -3.61 -11.56 16.04
N ALA A 479 -3.67 -11.37 14.73
CA ALA A 479 -4.83 -10.81 14.04
C ALA A 479 -6.06 -11.73 14.14
N LEU A 480 -5.85 -13.02 13.93
CA LEU A 480 -6.91 -14.04 13.93
C LEU A 480 -7.22 -14.60 15.33
N GLY A 481 -6.43 -14.20 16.33
CA GLY A 481 -6.42 -14.75 17.69
C GLY A 481 -6.21 -16.26 17.69
N TRP A 482 -5.36 -16.75 16.79
CA TRP A 482 -5.00 -18.15 16.62
C TRP A 482 -3.88 -18.53 17.60
N CYS A 483 -4.21 -18.49 18.88
CA CYS A 483 -3.31 -18.78 20.00
C CYS A 483 -4.13 -19.11 21.25
N THR A 484 -3.53 -19.81 22.21
CA THR A 484 -4.11 -20.01 23.55
C THR A 484 -3.80 -18.79 24.42
N TYR A 485 -4.84 -18.13 24.95
CA TYR A 485 -4.71 -16.91 25.76
C TYR A 485 -4.30 -17.20 27.20
N GLY A 486 -3.47 -16.34 27.79
CA GLY A 486 -3.04 -16.44 29.19
C GLY A 486 -1.89 -17.43 29.33
N VAL A 487 -2.15 -18.62 29.88
CA VAL A 487 -1.15 -19.69 29.95
C VAL A 487 -1.20 -20.46 28.64
N GLY A 488 -0.43 -19.98 27.67
CA GLY A 488 -0.40 -20.50 26.31
C GLY A 488 0.65 -19.80 25.44
N ASP A 489 0.77 -20.24 24.21
CA ASP A 489 1.76 -19.81 23.20
C ASP A 489 1.75 -18.29 22.94
N HIS A 490 0.64 -17.62 23.27
CA HIS A 490 0.54 -16.16 23.27
C HIS A 490 1.52 -15.46 24.24
N MET A 491 1.88 -16.09 25.35
CA MET A 491 2.60 -15.46 26.45
C MET A 491 4.10 -15.76 26.42
N SER A 492 4.90 -14.72 26.62
CA SER A 492 6.36 -14.78 26.72
C SER A 492 6.87 -13.54 27.46
N HIS A 493 8.16 -13.48 27.76
CA HIS A 493 8.76 -12.25 28.28
C HIS A 493 8.99 -11.23 27.15
N TYR A 494 9.32 -11.71 25.95
CA TYR A 494 9.56 -10.90 24.76
C TYR A 494 9.23 -11.71 23.50
N SER A 495 8.40 -11.17 22.60
CA SER A 495 8.06 -11.82 21.33
C SER A 495 8.79 -11.13 20.18
N VAL A 496 9.58 -11.88 19.42
CA VAL A 496 10.33 -11.33 18.28
C VAL A 496 9.51 -11.32 16.99
N ASN A 497 8.47 -12.15 16.89
CA ASN A 497 7.70 -12.35 15.66
C ASN A 497 6.36 -11.60 15.63
N ALA A 498 5.93 -10.97 16.74
CA ALA A 498 4.59 -10.39 16.87
C ALA A 498 4.21 -9.30 15.84
N SER A 499 5.18 -8.81 15.06
CA SER A 499 4.97 -7.80 14.00
C SER A 499 5.30 -8.31 12.59
N LEU A 500 5.49 -9.62 12.41
CA LEU A 500 5.75 -10.25 11.11
C LEU A 500 4.55 -11.06 10.67
N SER A 501 4.09 -10.80 9.45
CA SER A 501 3.03 -11.60 8.84
C SER A 501 3.55 -12.98 8.43
N LYS A 502 2.66 -13.98 8.37
CA LYS A 502 3.03 -15.37 8.01
C LYS A 502 3.72 -15.44 6.65
N SER A 503 3.23 -14.64 5.69
CA SER A 503 3.82 -14.57 4.34
C SER A 503 5.23 -13.98 4.38
N LEU A 504 5.50 -12.99 5.25
CA LEU A 504 6.81 -12.37 5.36
C LEU A 504 7.85 -13.24 6.09
N ILE A 505 7.43 -14.03 7.10
CA ILE A 505 8.35 -14.96 7.81
C ILE A 505 9.05 -15.91 6.83
N GLN A 506 8.31 -16.48 5.88
CA GLN A 506 8.87 -17.38 4.86
C GLN A 506 9.95 -16.68 4.01
N CYS A 507 9.68 -15.44 3.58
CA CYS A 507 10.66 -14.66 2.82
C CYS A 507 11.91 -14.33 3.63
N VAL A 508 11.77 -14.03 4.93
CA VAL A 508 12.93 -13.75 5.80
C VAL A 508 13.77 -15.01 6.03
N ILE A 509 13.15 -16.18 6.22
CA ILE A 509 13.90 -17.45 6.32
C ILE A 509 14.65 -17.75 5.01
N GLN A 510 14.00 -17.56 3.85
CA GLN A 510 14.66 -17.71 2.56
C GLN A 510 15.84 -16.75 2.41
N TRP A 511 15.66 -15.49 2.79
CA TRP A 511 16.73 -14.50 2.76
C TRP A 511 17.90 -14.91 3.68
N VAL A 512 17.64 -15.46 4.87
CA VAL A 512 18.70 -15.99 5.75
C VAL A 512 19.48 -17.14 5.09
N ILE A 513 18.81 -18.02 4.33
CA ILE A 513 19.46 -19.08 3.55
C ILE A 513 20.38 -18.46 2.51
N ASP A 514 19.85 -17.50 1.73
CA ASP A 514 20.56 -16.84 0.63
C ASP A 514 21.82 -16.09 1.11
N GLU A 515 21.76 -15.45 2.29
CA GLU A 515 22.89 -14.74 2.90
C GLU A 515 23.90 -15.66 3.62
N THR A 516 23.59 -16.96 3.76
CA THR A 516 24.49 -17.99 4.33
C THR A 516 24.99 -17.73 5.78
N PHE A 517 24.23 -16.99 6.59
CA PHE A 517 24.65 -16.58 7.95
C PHE A 517 25.11 -17.70 8.89
N PHE A 518 24.60 -18.93 8.70
CA PHE A 518 24.80 -20.05 9.62
C PHE A 518 25.45 -21.28 8.97
N GLY A 519 25.86 -21.17 7.70
CA GLY A 519 26.49 -22.25 6.94
C GLY A 519 25.52 -23.32 6.41
N ASP A 520 26.07 -24.20 5.56
CA ASP A 520 25.29 -25.11 4.70
C ASP A 520 24.40 -26.10 5.46
N LYS A 521 24.86 -26.59 6.63
CA LYS A 521 24.08 -27.54 7.44
C LYS A 521 22.78 -26.92 7.94
N VAL A 522 22.83 -25.68 8.43
CA VAL A 522 21.63 -24.96 8.89
C VAL A 522 20.73 -24.65 7.70
N ASN A 523 21.31 -24.17 6.59
CA ASN A 523 20.57 -23.85 5.37
C ASN A 523 19.79 -25.04 4.81
N ALA A 524 20.36 -26.25 4.86
CA ALA A 524 19.67 -27.48 4.44
C ALA A 524 18.42 -27.76 5.30
N VAL A 525 18.51 -27.60 6.63
CA VAL A 525 17.37 -27.79 7.53
C VAL A 525 16.32 -26.71 7.30
N LEU A 526 16.72 -25.45 7.14
CA LEU A 526 15.80 -24.34 6.85
C LEU A 526 15.02 -24.55 5.54
N SER A 527 15.69 -25.08 4.52
CA SER A 527 15.06 -25.41 3.24
C SER A 527 13.99 -26.50 3.39
N ASN A 528 14.23 -27.50 4.26
CA ASN A 528 13.25 -28.52 4.58
C ASN A 528 12.06 -27.94 5.36
N VAL A 529 12.29 -27.05 6.33
CA VAL A 529 11.23 -26.37 7.08
C VAL A 529 10.32 -25.55 6.16
N LEU A 530 10.89 -24.83 5.19
CA LEU A 530 10.13 -24.06 4.20
C LEU A 530 9.27 -24.92 3.27
N ALA A 531 9.64 -26.19 3.04
CA ALA A 531 8.93 -27.10 2.16
C ALA A 531 7.69 -27.75 2.80
N VAL A 532 7.55 -27.66 4.14
CA VAL A 532 6.50 -28.35 4.91
C VAL A 532 5.21 -27.53 4.93
N GLU A 533 4.07 -28.23 4.92
CA GLU A 533 2.75 -27.60 5.06
C GLU A 533 2.50 -27.09 6.50
N ILE A 534 1.88 -25.92 6.63
CA ILE A 534 1.61 -25.28 7.93
C ILE A 534 0.44 -25.97 8.65
N SER A 535 0.67 -26.56 9.82
CA SER A 535 -0.35 -27.28 10.60
C SER A 535 -0.15 -27.14 12.13
N PRO A 536 -1.22 -27.15 12.96
CA PRO A 536 -1.13 -27.26 14.41
C PRO A 536 -1.11 -28.74 14.84
N GLU A 537 0.05 -29.24 15.25
CA GLU A 537 0.25 -30.64 15.68
C GLU A 537 -0.29 -30.92 17.10
N LEU A 538 -1.59 -30.73 17.33
CA LEU A 538 -2.22 -30.91 18.64
C LEU A 538 -3.17 -32.11 18.74
N VAL A 539 -3.73 -32.57 17.62
CA VAL A 539 -4.69 -33.69 17.57
C VAL A 539 -4.16 -34.81 16.67
N PRO A 540 -4.17 -36.09 17.13
CA PRO A 540 -3.76 -37.21 16.28
C PRO A 540 -4.62 -37.31 15.02
N PRO A 541 -4.06 -37.68 13.85
CA PRO A 541 -4.87 -37.93 12.67
C PRO A 541 -5.88 -39.05 12.95
N SER A 542 -7.14 -38.84 12.54
CA SER A 542 -8.15 -39.91 12.57
C SER A 542 -7.85 -40.93 11.47
N ASP A 543 -8.10 -42.22 11.72
CA ASP A 543 -7.80 -43.32 10.79
C ASP A 543 -8.19 -42.97 9.34
N GLY A 544 -7.18 -42.77 8.49
CA GLY A 544 -7.34 -42.47 7.05
C GLY A 544 -7.55 -41.00 6.66
N LYS A 545 -7.46 -40.02 7.57
CA LYS A 545 -7.52 -38.57 7.24
C LYS A 545 -6.18 -37.88 7.50
N ASN A 546 -5.80 -36.99 6.57
CA ASN A 546 -4.59 -36.17 6.65
C ASN A 546 -4.62 -35.23 7.88
N ILE A 547 -3.43 -34.85 8.36
CA ILE A 547 -3.22 -33.85 9.41
C ILE A 547 -3.98 -32.56 9.06
N GLN A 548 -4.70 -31.98 10.04
CA GLN A 548 -5.49 -30.77 9.83
C GLN A 548 -4.57 -29.57 9.53
N SER A 549 -4.66 -29.03 8.31
CA SER A 549 -3.95 -27.82 7.91
C SER A 549 -4.51 -26.60 8.64
N THR A 550 -3.65 -25.70 9.14
CA THR A 550 -4.11 -24.47 9.83
C THR A 550 -4.96 -23.62 8.90
N GLU A 551 -4.54 -23.49 7.64
CA GLU A 551 -5.27 -22.73 6.62
C GLU A 551 -6.63 -23.38 6.29
N ALA A 552 -6.79 -24.69 6.48
CA ALA A 552 -8.10 -25.34 6.32
C ALA A 552 -9.09 -24.97 7.45
N ALA A 553 -8.59 -24.67 8.65
CA ALA A 553 -9.42 -24.29 9.79
C ALA A 553 -9.78 -22.79 9.78
N ILE A 554 -8.81 -21.93 9.41
CA ILE A 554 -8.96 -20.47 9.55
C ILE A 554 -9.10 -19.74 8.22
N GLY A 555 -8.77 -20.37 7.10
CA GLY A 555 -8.61 -19.75 5.79
C GLY A 555 -7.15 -19.42 5.46
N PRO A 556 -6.86 -19.08 4.19
CA PRO A 556 -5.51 -18.82 3.73
C PRO A 556 -4.93 -17.53 4.33
N TYR A 557 -3.70 -17.59 4.84
CA TYR A 557 -3.02 -16.43 5.42
C TYR A 557 -2.84 -15.29 4.43
N ASP A 558 -2.64 -15.59 3.14
CA ASP A 558 -2.53 -14.57 2.09
C ASP A 558 -3.75 -13.64 2.06
N LEU A 559 -4.97 -14.16 2.23
CA LEU A 559 -6.18 -13.32 2.28
C LEU A 559 -6.32 -12.58 3.62
N HIS A 560 -5.97 -13.23 4.74
CA HIS A 560 -6.06 -12.59 6.06
C HIS A 560 -5.04 -11.47 6.23
N ASP A 561 -3.82 -11.65 5.76
CA ASP A 561 -2.77 -10.63 5.75
C ASP A 561 -3.16 -9.46 4.84
N PHE A 562 -3.76 -9.75 3.68
CA PHE A 562 -4.32 -8.73 2.80
C PHE A 562 -5.39 -7.89 3.53
N GLN A 563 -6.37 -8.56 4.16
CA GLN A 563 -7.42 -7.85 4.91
C GLN A 563 -6.85 -7.11 6.12
N LEU A 564 -5.86 -7.68 6.82
CA LEU A 564 -5.19 -7.04 7.93
C LEU A 564 -4.56 -5.73 7.51
N TYR A 565 -3.71 -5.74 6.46
CA TYR A 565 -3.07 -4.52 5.96
C TYR A 565 -4.09 -3.44 5.60
N HIS A 566 -5.14 -3.80 4.86
CA HIS A 566 -6.14 -2.82 4.44
C HIS A 566 -7.05 -2.34 5.57
N ALA A 567 -7.31 -3.17 6.59
CA ALA A 567 -8.11 -2.80 7.76
C ALA A 567 -7.33 -1.91 8.75
N THR A 568 -6.05 -2.21 9.03
CA THR A 568 -5.28 -1.51 10.05
C THR A 568 -4.48 -0.34 9.48
N ARG A 569 -3.66 -0.57 8.44
CA ARG A 569 -2.80 0.46 7.86
C ARG A 569 -3.60 1.50 7.08
N ARG A 570 -4.61 1.05 6.32
CA ARG A 570 -5.38 1.89 5.40
C ARG A 570 -6.80 2.23 5.88
N GLY A 571 -7.35 1.49 6.85
CA GLY A 571 -8.71 1.70 7.35
C GLY A 571 -9.81 1.65 6.29
N LEU A 572 -9.61 0.83 5.26
CA LEU A 572 -10.56 0.76 4.14
C LEU A 572 -11.88 0.10 4.58
N SER A 573 -12.95 0.49 3.91
CA SER A 573 -14.26 -0.12 4.10
C SER A 573 -14.27 -1.56 3.57
N ALA A 574 -15.18 -2.39 4.09
CA ALA A 574 -15.38 -3.76 3.61
C ALA A 574 -15.57 -3.85 2.08
N PRO A 575 -16.44 -3.04 1.42
CA PRO A 575 -16.58 -3.05 -0.03
C PRO A 575 -15.27 -2.75 -0.77
N LYS A 576 -14.52 -1.74 -0.30
CA LYS A 576 -13.28 -1.32 -0.95
C LYS A 576 -12.20 -2.39 -0.83
N ALA A 577 -12.01 -2.96 0.35
CA ALA A 577 -11.05 -4.03 0.57
C ALA A 577 -11.44 -5.31 -0.20
N ALA A 578 -12.74 -5.62 -0.32
CA ALA A 578 -13.22 -6.73 -1.14
C ALA A 578 -12.93 -6.51 -2.63
N PHE A 579 -13.18 -5.30 -3.14
CA PHE A 579 -12.88 -4.93 -4.53
C PHE A 579 -11.39 -5.08 -4.85
N LEU A 580 -10.51 -4.58 -3.97
CA LEU A 580 -9.06 -4.72 -4.15
C LEU A 580 -8.61 -6.19 -4.08
N ALA A 581 -9.15 -6.97 -3.14
CA ALA A 581 -8.85 -8.39 -3.02
C ALA A 581 -9.31 -9.16 -4.27
N ALA A 582 -10.53 -8.89 -4.76
CA ALA A 582 -11.05 -9.48 -5.98
C ALA A 582 -10.18 -9.13 -7.19
N TYR A 583 -9.79 -7.87 -7.35
CA TYR A 583 -8.90 -7.46 -8.42
C TYR A 583 -7.54 -8.18 -8.39
N ALA A 584 -6.96 -8.35 -7.20
CA ALA A 584 -5.67 -8.99 -7.03
C ALA A 584 -5.73 -10.53 -7.17
N TRP A 585 -6.80 -11.17 -6.69
CA TRP A 585 -6.82 -12.61 -6.44
C TRP A 585 -7.96 -13.39 -7.12
N ALA A 586 -9.03 -12.74 -7.58
CA ALA A 586 -10.16 -13.46 -8.14
C ALA A 586 -9.75 -14.19 -9.43
N ARG A 587 -10.06 -15.49 -9.53
CA ARG A 587 -9.87 -16.31 -10.75
C ARG A 587 -11.05 -16.24 -11.70
N ASP A 588 -12.21 -15.94 -11.14
CA ASP A 588 -13.53 -15.97 -11.78
C ASP A 588 -14.01 -14.58 -12.23
N ILE A 589 -13.18 -13.55 -12.04
CA ILE A 589 -13.37 -12.20 -12.59
C ILE A 589 -12.31 -11.94 -13.66
N PRO A 590 -12.71 -11.62 -14.91
CA PRO A 590 -11.76 -11.28 -15.96
C PRO A 590 -10.87 -10.09 -15.56
N ARG A 591 -9.56 -10.29 -15.57
CA ARG A 591 -8.58 -9.21 -15.39
C ARG A 591 -8.44 -8.43 -16.69
N ALA A 592 -8.21 -7.12 -16.62
CA ALA A 592 -7.88 -6.35 -17.81
C ALA A 592 -6.52 -6.85 -18.35
N SER A 593 -6.45 -7.23 -19.63
CA SER A 593 -5.25 -7.75 -20.30
C SER A 593 -4.06 -6.77 -20.29
N ASP A 594 -4.35 -5.49 -20.04
CA ASP A 594 -3.43 -4.38 -20.25
C ASP A 594 -2.82 -3.86 -18.95
N ALA A 595 -3.18 -4.45 -17.80
CA ALA A 595 -2.54 -4.19 -16.51
C ALA A 595 -1.17 -4.87 -16.47
N ARG A 596 -0.25 -4.47 -17.36
CA ARG A 596 1.15 -4.82 -17.19
C ARG A 596 1.68 -4.02 -16.01
N PRO A 597 2.18 -4.66 -14.94
CA PRO A 597 2.93 -3.93 -13.93
C PRO A 597 4.06 -3.17 -14.63
N VAL A 598 4.40 -1.98 -14.13
CA VAL A 598 5.66 -1.34 -14.47
C VAL A 598 6.74 -2.38 -14.13
N GLU A 599 7.33 -3.00 -15.14
CA GLU A 599 8.39 -3.98 -14.91
C GLU A 599 9.54 -3.24 -14.20
N PRO A 600 9.95 -3.68 -13.00
CA PRO A 600 11.18 -3.17 -12.42
C PRO A 600 12.30 -3.43 -13.43
N GLN A 601 13.10 -2.39 -13.71
CA GLN A 601 14.17 -2.51 -14.70
C GLN A 601 15.04 -3.75 -14.44
N PRO A 602 15.35 -4.55 -15.48
CA PRO A 602 16.08 -5.80 -15.32
C PRO A 602 17.53 -5.51 -14.91
N SER A 603 17.80 -5.60 -13.62
CA SER A 603 19.17 -5.64 -13.08
C SER A 603 19.23 -6.28 -11.69
N LEU A 604 19.59 -7.57 -11.71
CA LEU A 604 20.39 -8.32 -10.71
C LEU A 604 19.83 -8.63 -9.30
N THR A 605 20.26 -9.82 -8.85
CA THR A 605 20.38 -10.39 -7.48
C THR A 605 19.53 -9.75 -6.38
N GLY A 606 18.39 -10.34 -6.09
CA GLY A 606 17.58 -10.06 -4.90
C GLY A 606 16.83 -11.31 -4.46
N ALA A 607 16.28 -11.30 -3.25
CA ALA A 607 15.54 -12.43 -2.68
C ALA A 607 14.37 -12.78 -3.59
N LYS A 608 14.25 -14.06 -3.98
CA LYS A 608 13.09 -14.53 -4.75
C LYS A 608 11.93 -14.79 -3.79
N SER A 609 10.74 -14.27 -4.12
CA SER A 609 9.52 -14.70 -3.44
C SER A 609 9.33 -16.21 -3.68
N ILE A 610 9.42 -17.00 -2.62
CA ILE A 610 9.15 -18.46 -2.62
C ILE A 610 7.65 -18.78 -2.46
N LEU A 611 6.82 -17.76 -2.27
CA LEU A 611 5.40 -17.93 -2.05
C LEU A 611 4.70 -18.34 -3.35
N LYS A 612 4.02 -19.49 -3.31
CA LYS A 612 3.27 -20.01 -4.46
C LYS A 612 2.18 -19.03 -4.88
N ASP A 613 2.05 -18.77 -6.17
CA ASP A 613 0.90 -18.03 -6.68
C ASP A 613 -0.37 -18.84 -6.48
N ARG A 614 -1.38 -18.20 -5.90
CA ARG A 614 -2.73 -18.74 -5.70
C ARG A 614 -3.72 -17.77 -6.33
N ASP A 615 -4.90 -18.26 -6.67
CA ASP A 615 -6.06 -17.45 -7.03
C ASP A 615 -7.31 -18.06 -6.39
N PHE A 616 -8.26 -17.23 -6.00
CA PHE A 616 -9.45 -17.60 -5.22
C PHE A 616 -10.72 -17.25 -6.00
N ALA A 617 -11.85 -17.93 -5.74
CA ALA A 617 -13.14 -17.47 -6.23
C ALA A 617 -13.58 -16.24 -5.44
N LEU A 618 -14.39 -15.38 -6.06
CA LEU A 618 -14.93 -14.20 -5.39
C LEU A 618 -15.69 -14.57 -4.12
N ALA A 619 -16.47 -15.65 -4.14
CA ALA A 619 -17.20 -16.14 -2.97
C ALA A 619 -16.25 -16.55 -1.82
N GLU A 620 -15.11 -17.18 -2.13
CA GLU A 620 -14.09 -17.53 -1.13
C GLU A 620 -13.47 -16.27 -0.51
N ILE A 621 -13.11 -15.27 -1.34
CA ILE A 621 -12.56 -13.99 -0.89
C ILE A 621 -13.52 -13.31 0.10
N LEU A 622 -14.82 -13.28 -0.23
CA LEU A 622 -15.84 -12.66 0.61
C LEU A 622 -16.06 -13.46 1.91
N ASP A 623 -16.13 -14.79 1.87
CA ASP A 623 -16.31 -15.62 3.07
C ASP A 623 -15.15 -15.41 4.06
N PHE A 624 -13.91 -15.46 3.56
CA PHE A 624 -12.72 -15.24 4.40
C PHE A 624 -12.59 -13.80 4.89
N GLN A 625 -13.00 -12.80 4.10
CA GLN A 625 -13.07 -11.42 4.59
C GLN A 625 -14.05 -11.30 5.78
N ARG A 626 -15.22 -11.96 5.71
CA ARG A 626 -16.17 -11.95 6.82
C ARG A 626 -15.61 -12.65 8.05
N ALA A 627 -14.99 -13.82 7.85
CA ALA A 627 -14.33 -14.56 8.91
C ALA A 627 -13.24 -13.72 9.59
N PHE A 628 -12.43 -13.01 8.80
CA PHE A 628 -11.44 -12.05 9.29
C PHE A 628 -12.09 -10.96 10.13
N PHE A 629 -13.10 -10.24 9.62
CA PHE A 629 -13.73 -9.15 10.37
C PHE A 629 -14.38 -9.61 11.67
N ARG A 630 -15.05 -10.77 11.66
CA ARG A 630 -15.60 -11.34 12.89
C ARG A 630 -14.49 -11.64 13.90
N ARG A 631 -13.41 -12.31 13.48
CA ARG A 631 -12.31 -12.63 14.39
C ARG A 631 -11.64 -11.36 14.89
N PHE A 632 -11.19 -10.52 13.97
CA PHE A 632 -10.40 -9.33 14.24
C PHE A 632 -11.14 -8.31 15.12
N PHE A 633 -12.40 -7.97 14.79
CA PHE A 633 -13.15 -6.91 15.49
C PHE A 633 -14.01 -7.39 16.67
N LEU A 634 -14.40 -8.68 16.73
CA LEU A 634 -15.21 -9.19 17.84
C LEU A 634 -14.41 -10.08 18.79
N THR A 635 -13.75 -11.13 18.30
CA THR A 635 -13.40 -12.27 19.18
C THR A 635 -11.95 -12.29 19.66
N THR A 636 -11.10 -11.36 19.24
CA THR A 636 -9.63 -11.53 19.40
C THR A 636 -8.93 -10.37 20.09
N GLN A 637 -9.58 -9.21 20.20
CA GLN A 637 -8.93 -8.01 20.75
C GLN A 637 -8.51 -8.19 22.21
N PHE A 638 -9.27 -8.96 23.01
CA PHE A 638 -8.90 -9.25 24.40
C PHE A 638 -7.56 -9.97 24.54
N LYS A 639 -7.20 -10.83 23.57
CA LYS A 639 -5.89 -11.48 23.54
C LYS A 639 -4.79 -10.45 23.34
N ARG A 640 -4.98 -9.55 22.36
CA ARG A 640 -4.03 -8.49 22.01
C ARG A 640 -3.80 -7.46 23.12
N THR A 641 -4.80 -7.19 23.95
CA THR A 641 -4.68 -6.27 25.10
C THR A 641 -3.53 -6.65 26.04
N CYS A 642 -3.20 -7.94 26.14
CA CYS A 642 -2.16 -8.46 27.02
C CYS A 642 -0.99 -9.12 26.26
N ILE A 643 -0.57 -8.58 25.12
CA ILE A 643 0.59 -9.15 24.41
C ILE A 643 1.93 -8.79 25.08
N PRO A 644 2.92 -9.70 25.03
CA PRO A 644 4.30 -9.42 25.41
C PRO A 644 4.90 -8.20 24.71
N ASN A 645 6.05 -7.75 25.19
CA ASN A 645 6.81 -6.71 24.49
C ASN A 645 7.37 -7.29 23.18
N ALA A 646 7.32 -6.49 22.12
CA ALA A 646 7.80 -6.86 20.80
C ALA A 646 8.18 -5.59 20.02
N PRO A 647 9.19 -5.65 19.12
CA PRO A 647 9.47 -4.56 18.22
C PRO A 647 8.41 -4.49 17.12
N LYS A 648 8.06 -3.27 16.68
CA LYS A 648 7.36 -3.06 15.41
C LYS A 648 8.37 -3.27 14.28
N VAL A 649 7.98 -4.01 13.25
CA VAL A 649 8.88 -4.41 12.15
C VAL A 649 8.39 -3.84 10.81
N ALA A 650 7.21 -4.22 10.34
CA ALA A 650 6.70 -3.80 9.04
C ALA A 650 5.94 -2.45 9.09
N ASP A 651 5.92 -1.75 7.94
CA ASP A 651 5.21 -0.48 7.72
C ASP A 651 3.68 -0.62 7.73
N GLY A 652 3.16 -1.82 7.43
CA GLY A 652 1.75 -2.19 7.56
C GLY A 652 1.21 -2.15 9.00
N GLY A 653 2.08 -1.91 9.99
CA GLY A 653 1.71 -1.74 11.39
C GLY A 653 1.92 -2.99 12.22
N SER A 654 1.83 -2.81 13.54
CA SER A 654 1.81 -3.86 14.55
C SER A 654 0.42 -3.93 15.19
N LEU A 655 0.20 -4.96 16.01
CA LEU A 655 -1.05 -5.13 16.76
C LEU A 655 -0.89 -4.86 18.27
N SER A 656 0.14 -4.08 18.63
CA SER A 656 0.34 -3.71 20.03
C SER A 656 -0.72 -2.73 20.53
N PRO A 657 -1.36 -3.00 21.69
CA PRO A 657 -2.29 -2.06 22.34
C PRO A 657 -1.57 -0.80 22.87
N ARG A 658 -0.24 -0.84 22.90
CA ARG A 658 0.63 0.26 23.30
C ARG A 658 1.12 1.07 22.09
N GLY A 659 0.88 0.60 20.87
CA GLY A 659 1.36 1.17 19.62
C GLY A 659 0.24 1.38 18.62
N ASP A 660 0.36 0.76 17.45
CA ASP A 660 -0.47 1.08 16.27
C ASP A 660 -1.96 0.71 16.42
N TRP A 661 -2.30 -0.26 17.27
CA TRP A 661 -3.68 -0.78 17.36
C TRP A 661 -4.28 -0.65 18.76
N ARG A 662 -5.00 0.44 19.00
CA ARG A 662 -5.69 0.73 20.27
C ARG A 662 -7.19 0.52 20.09
N ALA A 663 -7.69 -0.64 20.50
CA ALA A 663 -9.10 -0.99 20.36
C ALA A 663 -9.67 -1.65 21.64
N PRO A 664 -10.96 -1.42 21.94
CA PRO A 664 -11.65 -2.05 23.06
C PRO A 664 -11.83 -3.55 22.84
N SER A 665 -11.79 -4.35 23.91
CA SER A 665 -11.91 -5.82 23.85
C SER A 665 -13.36 -6.32 23.78
N ASP A 666 -14.31 -5.43 23.99
CA ASP A 666 -15.74 -5.64 24.18
C ASP A 666 -16.58 -4.92 23.11
N SER A 667 -15.97 -4.56 21.97
CA SER A 667 -16.69 -3.96 20.83
C SER A 667 -17.54 -4.95 20.05
N SER A 668 -18.60 -4.43 19.43
CA SER A 668 -19.35 -5.14 18.39
C SER A 668 -18.68 -5.02 17.02
N TRP A 669 -18.81 -6.06 16.20
CA TRP A 669 -18.41 -6.03 14.79
C TRP A 669 -19.59 -5.77 13.82
N ALA A 670 -20.77 -5.39 14.33
CA ALA A 670 -22.00 -5.30 13.54
C ALA A 670 -21.91 -4.34 12.34
N ALA A 671 -21.14 -3.25 12.47
CA ALA A 671 -20.92 -2.32 11.37
C ALA A 671 -20.22 -2.98 10.17
N TRP A 672 -19.17 -3.76 10.44
CA TRP A 672 -18.45 -4.53 9.42
C TRP A 672 -19.32 -5.64 8.83
N ASN A 673 -20.10 -6.37 9.64
CA ASN A 673 -21.02 -7.39 9.14
C ASN A 673 -22.09 -6.80 8.20
N ARG A 674 -22.69 -5.65 8.55
CA ARG A 674 -23.66 -4.97 7.68
C ARG A 674 -23.02 -4.47 6.39
N ALA A 675 -21.81 -3.90 6.47
CA ALA A 675 -21.08 -3.44 5.30
C ALA A 675 -20.72 -4.60 4.37
N TRP A 676 -20.23 -5.70 4.93
CA TRP A 676 -19.95 -6.94 4.20
C TRP A 676 -21.21 -7.52 3.55
N LEU A 677 -22.34 -7.57 4.27
CA LEU A 677 -23.59 -8.11 3.72
C LEU A 677 -24.06 -7.30 2.51
N ARG A 678 -23.98 -5.96 2.58
CA ARG A 678 -24.26 -5.11 1.41
C ARG A 678 -23.33 -5.40 0.24
N THR A 679 -22.04 -5.64 0.49
CA THR A 679 -21.07 -6.00 -0.56
C THR A 679 -21.39 -7.36 -1.19
N ALA A 680 -21.67 -8.38 -0.38
CA ALA A 680 -21.99 -9.71 -0.87
C ALA A 680 -23.31 -9.74 -1.65
N THR A 681 -24.34 -9.03 -1.16
CA THR A 681 -25.61 -8.86 -1.89
C THR A 681 -25.40 -8.11 -3.20
N TRP A 682 -24.63 -7.01 -3.20
CA TRP A 682 -24.32 -6.29 -4.42
C TRP A 682 -23.58 -7.16 -5.44
N ALA A 683 -22.62 -7.97 -5.00
CA ALA A 683 -21.91 -8.91 -5.88
C ALA A 683 -22.84 -9.97 -6.46
N LEU A 684 -23.77 -10.51 -5.65
CA LEU A 684 -24.79 -11.45 -6.08
C LEU A 684 -25.74 -10.84 -7.13
N ASP A 685 -26.25 -9.64 -6.86
CA ASP A 685 -27.17 -8.95 -7.77
C ASP A 685 -26.45 -8.58 -9.09
N SER A 686 -25.21 -8.10 -9.01
CA SER A 686 -24.38 -7.84 -10.20
C SER A 686 -24.12 -9.13 -11.00
N ALA A 687 -23.89 -10.26 -10.33
CA ALA A 687 -23.73 -11.54 -11.01
C ALA A 687 -25.02 -12.01 -11.69
N ARG A 688 -26.21 -11.74 -11.12
CA ARG A 688 -27.50 -12.03 -11.76
C ARG A 688 -27.68 -11.20 -13.04
N ASP A 689 -27.36 -9.92 -12.98
CA ASP A 689 -27.45 -9.01 -14.12
C ASP A 689 -26.47 -9.39 -15.25
N LEU A 690 -25.31 -9.94 -14.91
CA LEU A 690 -24.32 -10.39 -15.90
C LEU A 690 -24.58 -11.80 -16.45
N ASN A 691 -25.26 -12.67 -15.70
CA ASN A 691 -25.54 -14.04 -16.14
C ASN A 691 -26.54 -14.10 -17.32
N THR A 692 -27.28 -13.01 -17.58
CA THR A 692 -28.08 -12.86 -18.80
C THR A 692 -27.24 -12.68 -20.08
N GLU A 693 -25.92 -12.45 -19.96
CA GLU A 693 -24.99 -12.21 -21.06
C GLU A 693 -23.96 -13.36 -21.28
N GLY A 694 -24.12 -14.51 -20.61
CA GLY A 694 -23.29 -15.71 -20.84
C GLY A 694 -21.92 -15.72 -20.12
N GLY A 695 -21.81 -15.02 -18.99
CA GLY A 695 -20.61 -15.00 -18.13
C GLY A 695 -20.43 -16.24 -17.23
N ALA A 696 -19.28 -16.34 -16.57
CA ALA A 696 -18.94 -17.44 -15.65
C ALA A 696 -20.01 -17.63 -14.55
N ASP A 697 -20.30 -18.89 -14.19
CA ASP A 697 -21.35 -19.25 -13.22
C ASP A 697 -20.95 -18.96 -11.75
N LEU A 698 -20.84 -17.66 -11.42
CA LEU A 698 -20.58 -17.13 -10.08
C LEU A 698 -21.81 -17.28 -9.16
N LEU A 699 -22.98 -17.41 -9.75
CA LEU A 699 -24.27 -17.22 -9.11
C LEU A 699 -24.53 -18.23 -7.98
N PRO A 700 -24.34 -19.56 -8.15
CA PRO A 700 -24.62 -20.53 -7.10
C PRO A 700 -23.76 -20.31 -5.86
N ALA A 701 -22.48 -20.01 -6.04
CA ALA A 701 -21.53 -19.81 -4.95
C ALA A 701 -21.84 -18.53 -4.15
N LEU A 702 -22.15 -17.42 -4.84
CA LEU A 702 -22.54 -16.17 -4.19
C LEU A 702 -23.91 -16.29 -3.50
N GLN A 703 -24.86 -16.99 -4.11
CA GLN A 703 -26.18 -17.23 -3.52
C GLN A 703 -26.05 -18.04 -2.22
N ALA A 704 -25.32 -19.16 -2.26
CA ALA A 704 -25.05 -19.98 -1.08
C ALA A 704 -24.35 -19.19 0.03
N LEU A 705 -23.39 -18.33 -0.33
CA LEU A 705 -22.68 -17.47 0.63
C LEU A 705 -23.62 -16.45 1.31
N VAL A 706 -24.46 -15.78 0.53
CA VAL A 706 -25.43 -14.81 1.07
C VAL A 706 -26.46 -15.52 1.95
N ASP A 707 -27.00 -16.66 1.52
CA ASP A 707 -27.99 -17.42 2.29
C ASP A 707 -27.41 -17.97 3.60
N LYS A 708 -26.16 -18.46 3.59
CA LYS A 708 -25.41 -18.89 4.78
C LYS A 708 -25.31 -17.79 5.86
N HIS A 709 -25.35 -16.52 5.45
CA HIS A 709 -25.08 -15.38 6.33
C HIS A 709 -26.21 -14.35 6.41
N ARG A 710 -27.35 -14.64 5.77
CA ARG A 710 -28.54 -13.81 5.87
C ARG A 710 -29.08 -13.91 7.30
N PRO A 711 -29.37 -12.78 7.97
CA PRO A 711 -30.07 -12.84 9.24
C PRO A 711 -31.45 -13.51 9.04
N PRO A 712 -31.92 -14.29 10.03
CA PRO A 712 -33.23 -14.94 9.97
C PRO A 712 -34.39 -13.94 9.87
#